data_AF-A0A946YJ82-F1
#
_entry.id   AF-A0A946YJ82-F1
#
_cell.length_a   1.000
_cell.length_b   1.000
_cell.length_c   1.000
_cell.angle_alpha   90.00
_cell.angle_beta   90.00
_cell.angle_gamma   90.00
#
_symmetry.space_group_name_H-M   'P 1'
#
loop_
_entity.id
_entity.type
_entity.pdbx_description
1 polymer ?
#
loop_
_entity_poly.entity_id
_entity_poly.type
_entity_poly.pdbx_seq_one_letter_code
_entity_poly.pdbx_strand_id
1 'polypeptide(L)'
;MKLKSIAWGTALFITLQVPSIADDTDIYINAAPPDGAAPMVFLSLDYRPNLGATICTEVSPQDSSGQCGTLLGEAYPNLDTGPGKVTLFDGMRAVFKTVFDELDNIQVAFMMSHDDSCSGSDSGGGPGVTDCSNGGFFLKGLKSFDSTDSNGAKADMLAALAAVPVPQGNVSHPYQGQELYFELFRYLTGQDWHNAHAGWTDYGTNKSQNLPVDNPLAAWDSSIESGSSYATPFTNSNDFECARIYAINTMFQVSNQDIDNKDEIKASISSGGMGITINNPDFDDVIAFMRDTDLAPHDNDQIGHNDWPDVDGNQNLTSYFIAAQVNNTTNGYASAGGTFSAIPLTDPAALLADLRNIFKEILSISTTFVAASVPVNVFNRSDIVDNVFIAQFKVDPDGRANWNGNLKKLKLLESTDALGSQTLSVVDATNTDAIAADGRISVNALTYWTDAASLPPPVDEEIDGKDGRSIARGGAGQKIPGFLGGAYSIGDNNGANSRTLYTEPASGTTLLDLGVTNAASLQSDLGSASVADAEDLIRWARGQDVDDLDADGDVAEARPWLLGAPLHSRPLPLNYGARGSYTATNPDIRIFMGSEDGMMHMFRNTTAGGADSGVEDWAFMPRSVMDKMDVLRTNAPGAHPYTVDGAPAAYVADGNGNGTIDGGDSAYLYFGLRRGGKAYYALNVTNPDNPSMLWSIDKSGDFAELGMTFSSPRVGKVKFGASSTPVIIFGGGYDENKDDDDDDDSEGNAIYVVNAINGSLIWKATYGATTGNVSASEYNHSGMVDSIPSDMAALATNSDGNIDRLYVGDTGGTIWRVDLPEGTTDNRNNWFVSELANLGRDDIDDHDDEDRRFFHRPDFV
;
A
#
# COMPACT_ATOMS: atom_id res chain seq x y z
N MET A 1 57.00 27.72 -12.49
CA MET A 1 57.57 26.39 -12.18
C MET A 1 57.39 26.15 -10.68
N LYS A 2 56.82 25.00 -10.32
CA LYS A 2 56.48 24.46 -8.98
C LYS A 2 55.08 24.75 -8.42
N LEU A 3 54.50 23.62 -7.99
CA LEU A 3 53.12 23.22 -7.72
C LEU A 3 52.94 22.97 -6.20
N LYS A 4 51.67 22.80 -5.78
CA LYS A 4 51.13 22.13 -4.57
C LYS A 4 51.27 22.94 -3.25
N SER A 5 50.29 22.96 -2.35
CA SER A 5 49.20 22.02 -2.01
C SER A 5 48.06 22.75 -1.28
N ILE A 6 46.81 22.40 -1.59
CA ILE A 6 45.60 22.72 -0.81
C ILE A 6 45.08 21.39 -0.25
N ALA A 7 44.99 21.31 1.08
CA ALA A 7 44.50 20.15 1.82
C ALA A 7 42.97 20.09 1.77
N TRP A 8 42.45 18.95 1.32
CA TRP A 8 41.04 18.57 1.44
C TRP A 8 40.82 17.95 2.82
N GLY A 9 39.84 18.45 3.56
CA GLY A 9 39.23 17.76 4.69
C GLY A 9 38.12 16.88 4.16
N THR A 10 38.34 15.56 4.18
CA THR A 10 37.33 14.54 3.92
C THR A 10 36.37 14.50 5.11
N ALA A 11 35.14 14.98 4.91
CA ALA A 11 34.01 14.64 5.75
C ALA A 11 33.54 13.24 5.32
N LEU A 12 33.74 12.27 6.21
CA LEU A 12 33.23 10.91 6.08
C LEU A 12 31.72 10.99 6.34
N PHE A 13 30.91 11.05 5.27
CA PHE A 13 29.48 10.77 5.36
C PHE A 13 29.35 9.27 5.60
N ILE A 14 29.11 8.90 6.85
CA ILE A 14 28.62 7.57 7.20
C ILE A 14 27.16 7.57 6.81
N THR A 15 26.84 6.91 5.70
CA THR A 15 25.47 6.50 5.35
C THR A 15 25.05 5.50 6.43
N LEU A 16 24.24 5.95 7.38
CA LEU A 16 23.51 5.06 8.28
C LEU A 16 22.50 4.31 7.41
N GLN A 17 22.82 3.06 7.05
CA GLN A 17 21.81 2.12 6.60
C GLN A 17 20.84 1.93 7.76
N VAL A 18 19.57 2.19 7.52
CA VAL A 18 18.49 1.82 8.45
C VAL A 18 18.37 0.30 8.37
N PRO A 19 18.41 -0.45 9.47
CA PRO A 19 18.14 -1.88 9.44
C PRO A 19 16.74 -2.13 8.86
N SER A 20 16.64 -3.11 7.96
CA SER A 20 15.35 -3.65 7.51
C SER A 20 14.71 -4.38 8.68
N ILE A 21 13.52 -3.97 9.11
CA ILE A 21 12.79 -4.58 10.22
C ILE A 21 11.56 -5.26 9.64
N ALA A 22 11.60 -6.58 9.43
CA ALA A 22 10.55 -7.35 8.77
C ALA A 22 9.23 -7.32 9.58
N ASP A 23 8.21 -6.55 9.16
CA ASP A 23 6.87 -6.56 9.78
C ASP A 23 5.89 -7.42 8.95
N ASP A 24 4.75 -7.78 9.52
CA ASP A 24 3.62 -8.45 8.83
C ASP A 24 3.00 -7.57 7.73
N THR A 25 3.40 -6.30 7.64
CA THR A 25 3.24 -5.47 6.43
C THR A 25 4.55 -4.80 6.08
N ASP A 26 5.20 -5.27 5.03
CA ASP A 26 6.36 -4.62 4.44
C ASP A 26 5.99 -3.21 3.94
N ILE A 27 6.39 -2.19 4.69
CA ILE A 27 6.41 -0.80 4.23
C ILE A 27 7.86 -0.42 4.01
N TYR A 28 8.36 -0.71 2.81
CA TYR A 28 9.70 -0.31 2.39
C TYR A 28 9.75 1.21 2.19
N ILE A 29 10.27 1.93 3.19
CA ILE A 29 10.56 3.37 3.08
C ILE A 29 12.00 3.51 2.62
N ASN A 30 12.21 3.48 1.32
CA ASN A 30 13.46 3.91 0.72
C ASN A 30 13.20 5.18 -0.09
N ALA A 31 13.72 6.31 0.42
CA ALA A 31 13.61 7.64 -0.22
C ALA A 31 14.37 7.73 -1.56
N ALA A 32 15.13 6.69 -1.91
CA ALA A 32 15.57 6.39 -3.26
C ALA A 32 15.39 4.89 -3.47
N PRO A 33 14.78 4.43 -4.58
CA PRO A 33 14.74 3.00 -4.86
C PRO A 33 16.18 2.46 -4.79
N PRO A 34 16.44 1.34 -4.08
CA PRO A 34 17.75 0.71 -4.10
C PRO A 34 18.20 0.46 -5.55
N ASP A 35 19.51 0.36 -5.79
CA ASP A 35 20.05 0.13 -7.13
C ASP A 35 19.32 -1.06 -7.79
N GLY A 36 18.59 -0.78 -8.87
CA GLY A 36 17.77 -1.75 -9.61
C GLY A 36 16.25 -1.68 -9.38
N ALA A 37 15.75 -1.02 -8.33
CA ALA A 37 14.31 -0.90 -8.04
C ALA A 37 13.62 0.28 -8.77
N ALA A 38 14.32 0.97 -9.68
CA ALA A 38 13.73 2.04 -10.47
C ALA A 38 12.67 1.48 -11.43
N PRO A 39 11.49 2.12 -11.58
CA PRO A 39 10.47 1.65 -12.51
C PRO A 39 11.00 1.68 -13.95
N MET A 40 10.68 0.63 -14.71
CA MET A 40 11.04 0.48 -16.12
C MET A 40 9.85 0.86 -17.00
N VAL A 41 10.03 1.83 -17.88
CA VAL A 41 8.97 2.33 -18.77
C VAL A 41 9.35 2.19 -20.23
N PHE A 42 8.51 1.47 -20.97
CA PHE A 42 8.62 1.25 -22.41
C PHE A 42 7.64 2.14 -23.15
N LEU A 43 8.14 3.15 -23.85
CA LEU A 43 7.32 4.04 -24.67
C LEU A 43 7.19 3.46 -26.08
N SER A 44 5.98 3.42 -26.63
CA SER A 44 5.77 3.10 -28.05
C SER A 44 4.99 4.19 -28.77
N LEU A 45 5.31 4.40 -30.04
CA LEU A 45 4.69 5.41 -30.88
C LEU A 45 4.17 4.82 -32.19
N ASP A 46 2.88 5.04 -32.45
CA ASP A 46 2.24 4.76 -33.72
C ASP A 46 2.66 5.77 -34.81
N TYR A 47 3.64 5.36 -35.61
CA TYR A 47 4.35 6.21 -36.58
C TYR A 47 3.65 6.30 -37.97
N ARG A 48 2.35 6.63 -37.97
CA ARG A 48 1.54 6.72 -39.20
C ARG A 48 1.41 8.13 -39.76
N PRO A 49 0.87 8.35 -40.99
CA PRO A 49 0.79 9.67 -41.62
C PRO A 49 0.02 10.74 -40.84
N ASN A 50 -0.83 10.35 -39.88
CA ASN A 50 -1.52 11.25 -38.97
C ASN A 50 -0.56 12.20 -38.23
N LEU A 51 0.62 11.72 -37.88
CA LEU A 51 1.67 12.51 -37.24
C LEU A 51 2.22 13.63 -38.14
N GLY A 52 2.14 13.49 -39.46
CA GLY A 52 2.51 14.51 -40.44
C GLY A 52 1.47 15.61 -40.64
N ALA A 53 0.32 15.54 -39.96
CA ALA A 53 -0.72 16.57 -40.04
C ALA A 53 -0.19 17.91 -39.50
N THR A 54 -0.38 18.99 -40.26
CA THR A 54 -0.03 20.34 -39.79
C THR A 54 -1.02 20.77 -38.71
N ILE A 55 -0.51 21.04 -37.51
CA ILE A 55 -1.31 21.51 -36.37
C ILE A 55 -1.30 23.03 -36.23
N CYS A 56 -0.24 23.70 -36.67
CA CYS A 56 -0.19 25.17 -36.73
C CYS A 56 0.88 25.67 -37.74
N THR A 57 0.80 26.94 -38.15
CA THR A 57 1.62 27.51 -39.24
C THR A 57 2.43 28.75 -38.85
N GLU A 58 2.32 29.22 -37.60
CA GLU A 58 2.98 30.44 -37.13
C GLU A 58 3.93 30.15 -35.97
N VAL A 59 5.22 29.96 -36.28
CA VAL A 59 6.30 29.92 -35.28
C VAL A 59 6.92 31.33 -35.19
N SER A 60 6.22 32.24 -34.50
CA SER A 60 6.76 33.54 -34.08
C SER A 60 7.73 33.33 -32.91
N PRO A 61 8.65 34.25 -32.56
CA PRO A 61 9.43 34.17 -31.32
C PRO A 61 8.52 34.03 -30.09
N GLN A 62 8.27 32.78 -29.66
CA GLN A 62 7.70 32.36 -28.38
C GLN A 62 6.46 33.15 -27.92
N ASP A 63 5.54 33.49 -28.83
CA ASP A 63 4.25 34.05 -28.45
C ASP A 63 3.33 32.93 -27.94
N SER A 64 3.31 32.74 -26.63
CA SER A 64 2.45 31.77 -25.95
C SER A 64 0.95 32.02 -26.17
N SER A 65 0.57 33.21 -26.64
CA SER A 65 -0.82 33.56 -26.97
C SER A 65 -1.20 33.23 -28.42
N GLY A 66 -0.25 32.79 -29.25
CA GLY A 66 -0.49 32.35 -30.63
C GLY A 66 -1.11 30.95 -30.72
N GLN A 67 -1.53 30.56 -31.93
CA GLN A 67 -2.16 29.25 -32.19
C GLN A 67 -1.27 28.07 -31.74
N CYS A 68 0.02 28.11 -32.07
CA CYS A 68 0.97 27.07 -31.64
C CYS A 68 1.20 27.09 -30.13
N GLY A 69 1.28 28.27 -29.51
CA GLY A 69 1.44 28.43 -28.06
C GLY A 69 0.26 27.87 -27.28
N THR A 70 -0.96 28.04 -27.78
CA THR A 70 -2.17 27.48 -27.15
C THR A 70 -2.23 25.95 -27.28
N LEU A 71 -1.85 25.40 -28.43
CA LEU A 71 -1.91 23.94 -28.69
C LEU A 71 -0.80 23.14 -27.98
N LEU A 72 0.38 23.74 -27.82
CA LEU A 72 1.52 23.10 -27.17
C LEU A 72 1.63 23.45 -25.69
N GLY A 73 0.99 24.54 -25.26
CA GLY A 73 1.02 25.01 -23.88
C GLY A 73 2.45 25.13 -23.36
N GLU A 74 2.71 24.45 -22.26
CA GLU A 74 4.02 24.42 -21.60
C GLU A 74 5.12 23.74 -22.43
N ALA A 75 4.77 22.88 -23.38
CA ALA A 75 5.76 22.27 -24.28
C ALA A 75 6.24 23.23 -25.39
N TYR A 76 5.58 24.37 -25.60
CA TYR A 76 5.90 25.29 -26.69
C TYR A 76 7.37 25.79 -26.71
N PRO A 77 8.00 26.13 -25.57
CA PRO A 77 9.41 26.53 -25.54
C PRO A 77 10.38 25.44 -26.00
N ASN A 78 9.95 24.18 -25.92
CA ASN A 78 10.74 23.00 -26.30
C ASN A 78 10.56 22.59 -27.77
N LEU A 79 9.77 23.34 -28.54
CA LEU A 79 9.59 23.12 -29.97
C LEU A 79 10.86 23.50 -30.76
N ASP A 80 11.53 22.50 -31.34
CA ASP A 80 12.76 22.67 -32.12
C ASP A 80 12.50 22.67 -33.63
N THR A 81 11.59 23.56 -34.08
CA THR A 81 11.31 23.77 -35.50
C THR A 81 11.61 25.20 -35.90
N GLY A 82 12.24 25.39 -37.05
CA GLY A 82 12.40 26.73 -37.65
C GLY A 82 11.06 27.38 -38.03
N PRO A 83 11.07 28.63 -38.53
CA PRO A 83 9.85 29.30 -38.99
C PRO A 83 9.16 28.50 -40.10
N GLY A 84 7.92 28.05 -39.87
CA GLY A 84 7.21 27.22 -40.84
C GLY A 84 5.98 26.48 -40.28
N LYS A 85 5.60 25.41 -40.98
CA LYS A 85 4.51 24.52 -40.57
C LYS A 85 5.00 23.58 -39.45
N VAL A 86 4.23 23.51 -38.36
CA VAL A 86 4.47 22.58 -37.26
C VAL A 86 3.54 21.38 -37.42
N THR A 87 4.10 20.18 -37.38
CA THR A 87 3.34 18.93 -37.47
C THR A 87 2.95 18.40 -36.10
N LEU A 88 1.98 17.48 -36.05
CA LEU A 88 1.62 16.80 -34.80
C LEU A 88 2.83 16.09 -34.18
N PHE A 89 3.71 15.50 -35.02
CA PHE A 89 4.93 14.87 -34.55
C PHE A 89 5.90 15.84 -33.88
N ASP A 90 6.07 17.03 -34.46
CA ASP A 90 6.89 18.09 -33.86
C ASP A 90 6.33 18.51 -32.49
N GLY A 91 5.00 18.54 -32.36
CA GLY A 91 4.33 18.77 -31.10
C GLY A 91 4.59 17.66 -30.07
N MET A 92 4.46 16.40 -30.46
CA MET A 92 4.74 15.26 -29.56
C MET A 92 6.20 15.21 -29.12
N ARG A 93 7.15 15.56 -29.98
CA ARG A 93 8.57 15.69 -29.62
C ARG A 93 8.80 16.75 -28.56
N ALA A 94 8.14 17.90 -28.69
CA ALA A 94 8.21 18.96 -27.69
C ALA A 94 7.62 18.49 -26.35
N VAL A 95 6.53 17.70 -26.39
CA VAL A 95 5.93 17.09 -25.20
C VAL A 95 6.89 16.09 -24.55
N PHE A 96 7.44 15.13 -25.29
CA PHE A 96 8.40 14.15 -24.76
C PHE A 96 9.63 14.83 -24.15
N LYS A 97 10.16 15.87 -24.82
CA LYS A 97 11.26 16.68 -24.26
C LYS A 97 10.88 17.28 -22.91
N THR A 98 9.69 17.89 -22.82
CA THR A 98 9.21 18.52 -21.59
C THR A 98 9.03 17.49 -20.48
N VAL A 99 8.44 16.33 -20.76
CA VAL A 99 8.27 15.26 -19.79
C VAL A 99 9.63 14.71 -19.35
N PHE A 100 10.54 14.41 -20.27
CA PHE A 100 11.84 13.81 -19.93
C PHE A 100 12.71 14.75 -19.08
N ASP A 101 12.61 16.06 -19.26
CA ASP A 101 13.29 17.04 -18.41
C ASP A 101 12.81 16.94 -16.94
N GLU A 102 11.56 16.52 -16.69
CA GLU A 102 10.95 16.41 -15.36
C GLU A 102 11.18 15.05 -14.68
N LEU A 103 11.55 14.01 -15.43
CA LEU A 103 11.72 12.65 -14.91
C LEU A 103 13.04 12.48 -14.14
N ASP A 104 12.98 11.77 -13.02
CA ASP A 104 14.14 11.39 -12.19
C ASP A 104 13.92 9.98 -11.61
N ASN A 105 15.01 9.25 -11.37
CA ASN A 105 15.01 7.89 -10.79
C ASN A 105 14.09 6.88 -11.52
N ILE A 106 14.07 6.92 -12.86
CA ILE A 106 13.26 6.05 -13.70
C ILE A 106 14.07 5.53 -14.88
N GLN A 107 13.80 4.32 -15.37
CA GLN A 107 14.41 3.78 -16.57
C GLN A 107 13.43 3.86 -17.74
N VAL A 108 13.86 4.43 -18.87
CA VAL A 108 13.00 4.64 -20.04
C VAL A 108 13.61 4.02 -21.28
N ALA A 109 12.80 3.27 -22.02
CA ALA A 109 13.07 2.73 -23.35
C ALA A 109 12.08 3.27 -24.38
N PHE A 110 12.44 3.24 -25.65
CA PHE A 110 11.57 3.71 -26.74
C PHE A 110 11.55 2.71 -27.90
N MET A 111 10.34 2.27 -28.26
CA MET A 111 10.07 1.24 -29.26
C MET A 111 9.29 1.81 -30.45
N MET A 112 9.55 1.27 -31.64
CA MET A 112 8.89 1.65 -32.87
C MET A 112 8.61 0.42 -33.74
N SER A 113 7.55 0.47 -34.54
CA SER A 113 7.28 -0.55 -35.57
C SER A 113 8.15 -0.31 -36.81
N HIS A 114 8.55 -1.39 -37.47
CA HIS A 114 9.11 -1.37 -38.82
C HIS A 114 8.02 -1.09 -39.87
N ASP A 115 8.45 -0.78 -41.10
CA ASP A 115 7.54 -0.86 -42.25
C ASP A 115 7.09 -2.31 -42.45
N ASP A 116 5.81 -2.54 -42.76
CA ASP A 116 5.25 -3.85 -43.10
C ASP A 116 5.32 -4.03 -44.63
N SER A 117 6.35 -4.73 -45.06
CA SER A 117 6.59 -5.01 -46.48
C SER A 117 6.73 -6.50 -46.79
N CYS A 118 6.44 -7.36 -45.80
CA CYS A 118 6.42 -8.80 -45.95
C CYS A 118 5.24 -9.23 -46.83
N SER A 119 5.46 -10.18 -47.74
CA SER A 119 4.37 -10.73 -48.55
C SER A 119 4.69 -12.12 -49.09
N GLY A 120 3.66 -12.93 -49.35
CA GLY A 120 3.85 -14.28 -49.89
C GLY A 120 4.21 -15.32 -48.82
N SER A 121 5.11 -16.26 -49.14
CA SER A 121 5.58 -17.31 -48.22
C SER A 121 6.41 -16.79 -47.05
N ASP A 122 6.82 -15.53 -47.13
CA ASP A 122 7.74 -14.86 -46.21
C ASP A 122 6.96 -13.81 -45.39
N SER A 123 5.65 -14.01 -45.20
CA SER A 123 4.73 -13.07 -44.55
C SER A 123 5.10 -12.82 -43.08
N GLY A 124 5.51 -13.87 -42.35
CA GLY A 124 5.91 -13.76 -40.94
C GLY A 124 7.27 -13.09 -40.66
N GLY A 125 8.00 -12.63 -41.68
CA GLY A 125 9.33 -12.04 -41.48
C GLY A 125 10.30 -12.96 -40.71
N GLY A 126 11.13 -12.36 -39.85
CA GLY A 126 12.03 -13.09 -38.95
C GLY A 126 13.51 -13.07 -39.33
N PRO A 127 14.38 -13.65 -38.47
CA PRO A 127 15.82 -13.34 -38.42
C PRO A 127 16.62 -13.87 -39.62
N GLY A 128 16.00 -14.71 -40.46
CA GLY A 128 16.61 -15.30 -41.66
C GLY A 128 15.98 -14.87 -42.98
N VAL A 129 14.94 -14.03 -42.94
CA VAL A 129 14.21 -13.61 -44.14
C VAL A 129 14.83 -12.33 -44.69
N THR A 130 15.31 -12.40 -45.92
CA THR A 130 15.98 -11.29 -46.61
C THR A 130 15.00 -10.54 -47.50
N ASP A 131 15.17 -9.22 -47.66
CA ASP A 131 14.35 -8.34 -48.53
C ASP A 131 12.91 -8.08 -48.05
N CYS A 132 12.62 -8.27 -46.76
CA CYS A 132 11.34 -7.95 -46.13
C CYS A 132 11.56 -7.17 -44.82
N SER A 133 10.56 -6.41 -44.38
CA SER A 133 10.58 -5.65 -43.13
C SER A 133 9.25 -5.88 -42.43
N ASN A 134 9.28 -6.20 -41.13
CA ASN A 134 8.10 -6.42 -40.30
C ASN A 134 8.44 -6.30 -38.80
N GLY A 135 7.43 -6.14 -37.96
CA GLY A 135 7.54 -6.17 -36.51
C GLY A 135 7.97 -4.87 -35.85
N GLY A 136 8.70 -4.98 -34.72
CA GLY A 136 9.16 -3.84 -33.94
C GLY A 136 10.65 -3.86 -33.63
N PHE A 137 11.20 -2.70 -33.29
CA PHE A 137 12.56 -2.54 -32.80
C PHE A 137 12.63 -1.50 -31.68
N PHE A 138 13.72 -1.55 -30.93
CA PHE A 138 14.06 -0.55 -29.93
C PHE A 138 14.88 0.56 -30.57
N LEU A 139 14.29 1.75 -30.70
CA LEU A 139 15.02 2.97 -31.05
C LEU A 139 16.12 3.23 -30.01
N LYS A 140 15.78 3.03 -28.73
CA LYS A 140 16.70 3.02 -27.59
C LYS A 140 16.23 1.98 -26.57
N GLY A 141 17.17 1.20 -26.05
CA GLY A 141 16.94 0.31 -24.92
C GLY A 141 16.68 1.08 -23.62
N LEU A 142 16.51 0.35 -22.50
CA LEU A 142 16.32 0.96 -21.19
C LEU A 142 17.53 1.81 -20.79
N LYS A 143 17.29 3.07 -20.44
CA LYS A 143 18.31 3.98 -19.91
C LYS A 143 17.79 4.69 -18.66
N SER A 144 18.62 4.76 -17.62
CA SER A 144 18.29 5.47 -16.39
C SER A 144 18.28 6.99 -16.63
N PHE A 145 17.17 7.64 -16.31
CA PHE A 145 17.04 9.09 -16.32
C PHE A 145 17.35 9.65 -14.94
N ASP A 146 18.30 10.57 -14.88
CA ASP A 146 18.61 11.35 -13.68
C ASP A 146 18.28 12.84 -13.89
N SER A 147 18.01 13.55 -12.80
CA SER A 147 17.63 14.98 -12.79
C SER A 147 18.64 15.90 -13.49
N THR A 148 19.90 15.50 -13.63
CA THR A 148 20.97 16.32 -14.24
C THR A 148 21.38 15.84 -15.65
N ASP A 149 20.79 14.74 -16.13
CA ASP A 149 21.22 13.99 -17.30
C ASP A 149 22.73 13.68 -17.29
N SER A 150 23.27 13.29 -16.14
CA SER A 150 24.72 13.11 -15.93
C SER A 150 25.33 12.04 -16.84
N ASN A 151 24.53 11.05 -17.21
CA ASN A 151 24.88 9.96 -18.11
C ASN A 151 24.55 10.25 -19.59
N GLY A 152 23.89 11.37 -19.90
CA GLY A 152 23.46 11.76 -21.24
C GLY A 152 22.33 10.91 -21.83
N ALA A 153 21.62 10.14 -21.01
CA ALA A 153 20.53 9.26 -21.44
C ALA A 153 19.35 10.02 -22.05
N LYS A 154 18.92 11.13 -21.42
CA LYS A 154 17.82 11.97 -21.92
C LYS A 154 18.23 12.61 -23.24
N ALA A 155 19.43 13.18 -23.30
CA ALA A 155 19.95 13.79 -24.52
C ALA A 155 20.06 12.80 -25.69
N ASP A 156 20.54 11.57 -25.46
CA ASP A 156 20.64 10.54 -26.50
C ASP A 156 19.27 10.06 -26.99
N MET A 157 18.30 9.87 -26.07
CA MET A 157 16.92 9.52 -26.41
C MET A 157 16.26 10.60 -27.28
N LEU A 158 16.38 11.87 -26.87
CA LEU A 158 15.82 13.01 -27.61
C LEU A 158 16.50 13.20 -28.97
N ALA A 159 17.81 12.97 -29.07
CA ALA A 159 18.54 13.04 -30.34
C ALA A 159 18.06 11.96 -31.33
N ALA A 160 17.83 10.74 -30.85
CA ALA A 160 17.30 9.66 -31.68
C ALA A 160 15.87 9.97 -32.15
N LEU A 161 15.01 10.43 -31.24
CA LEU A 161 13.64 10.79 -31.57
C LEU A 161 13.57 11.97 -32.56
N ALA A 162 14.49 12.93 -32.48
CA ALA A 162 14.60 14.04 -33.42
C ALA A 162 15.09 13.61 -34.82
N ALA A 163 15.90 12.55 -34.90
CA ALA A 163 16.43 12.03 -36.16
C ALA A 163 15.39 11.28 -37.00
N VAL A 164 14.31 10.78 -36.39
CA VAL A 164 13.17 10.17 -37.10
C VAL A 164 12.57 11.21 -38.10
N PRO A 165 12.31 10.90 -39.37
CA PRO A 165 11.64 11.87 -40.25
C PRO A 165 10.17 12.08 -39.85
N VAL A 166 9.50 13.08 -40.44
CA VAL A 166 8.06 13.23 -40.30
C VAL A 166 7.37 12.23 -41.24
N PRO A 167 6.39 11.43 -40.78
CA PRO A 167 5.82 10.37 -41.61
C PRO A 167 4.93 10.95 -42.71
N GLN A 168 5.20 10.55 -43.97
CA GLN A 168 4.42 10.95 -45.15
C GLN A 168 4.41 9.82 -46.20
N GLY A 169 3.22 9.37 -46.62
CA GLY A 169 3.10 8.37 -47.68
C GLY A 169 3.86 7.08 -47.36
N ASN A 170 4.84 6.71 -48.19
CA ASN A 170 5.64 5.49 -48.05
C ASN A 170 6.75 5.58 -46.97
N VAL A 171 6.73 6.63 -46.15
CA VAL A 171 7.68 6.87 -45.04
C VAL A 171 7.01 6.63 -43.68
N SER A 172 5.76 6.15 -43.68
CA SER A 172 4.99 5.86 -42.47
C SER A 172 4.83 4.37 -42.28
N HIS A 173 4.80 3.90 -41.04
CA HIS A 173 4.66 2.49 -40.74
C HIS A 173 3.27 2.18 -40.20
N PRO A 174 2.71 1.01 -40.52
CA PRO A 174 1.56 0.52 -39.78
C PRO A 174 1.94 0.21 -38.34
N TYR A 175 0.98 0.33 -37.44
CA TYR A 175 1.16 -0.06 -36.05
C TYR A 175 0.95 -1.57 -35.93
N GLN A 176 1.98 -2.24 -35.41
CA GLN A 176 2.06 -3.69 -35.26
C GLN A 176 2.22 -4.02 -33.78
N GLY A 177 1.09 -3.99 -33.05
CA GLY A 177 1.07 -4.07 -31.59
C GLY A 177 1.50 -5.43 -31.07
N GLN A 178 1.03 -6.53 -31.70
CA GLN A 178 1.41 -7.88 -31.28
C GLN A 178 2.91 -8.12 -31.43
N GLU A 179 3.46 -7.75 -32.58
CA GLU A 179 4.86 -7.94 -32.90
C GLU A 179 5.76 -7.06 -32.03
N LEU A 180 5.32 -5.84 -31.70
CA LEU A 180 6.05 -4.96 -30.79
C LEU A 180 6.12 -5.56 -29.37
N TYR A 181 5.01 -6.08 -28.85
CA TYR A 181 4.99 -6.76 -27.55
C TYR A 181 5.77 -8.07 -27.57
N PHE A 182 5.82 -8.77 -28.70
CA PHE A 182 6.61 -9.98 -28.87
C PHE A 182 8.12 -9.70 -28.81
N GLU A 183 8.58 -8.59 -29.40
CA GLU A 183 9.97 -8.12 -29.25
C GLU A 183 10.26 -7.67 -27.80
N LEU A 184 9.31 -6.99 -27.15
CA LEU A 184 9.44 -6.62 -25.74
C LEU A 184 9.58 -7.85 -24.83
N PHE A 185 8.75 -8.87 -25.05
CA PHE A 185 8.84 -10.15 -24.36
C PHE A 185 10.23 -10.77 -24.52
N ARG A 186 10.75 -10.84 -25.74
CA ARG A 186 12.08 -11.40 -26.02
C ARG A 186 13.20 -10.56 -25.40
N TYR A 187 13.06 -9.23 -25.36
CA TYR A 187 14.00 -8.34 -24.68
C TYR A 187 14.04 -8.59 -23.17
N LEU A 188 12.88 -8.62 -22.52
CA LEU A 188 12.77 -8.84 -21.07
C LEU A 188 13.28 -10.24 -20.68
N THR A 189 12.93 -11.27 -21.45
CA THR A 189 13.34 -12.66 -21.17
C THR A 189 14.73 -13.04 -21.69
N GLY A 190 15.44 -12.14 -22.39
CA GLY A 190 16.78 -12.40 -22.94
C GLY A 190 16.82 -13.44 -24.06
N GLN A 191 15.69 -13.70 -24.71
CA GLN A 191 15.60 -14.67 -25.81
C GLN A 191 16.32 -14.17 -27.07
N ASP A 192 16.50 -15.07 -28.03
CA ASP A 192 16.89 -14.69 -29.39
C ASP A 192 15.96 -13.58 -29.90
N TRP A 193 16.44 -12.59 -30.63
CA TRP A 193 15.57 -11.60 -31.26
C TRP A 193 14.87 -12.19 -32.50
N HIS A 194 13.70 -11.65 -32.89
CA HIS A 194 12.97 -12.15 -34.05
C HIS A 194 13.10 -11.19 -35.25
N ASN A 195 12.64 -9.96 -35.11
CA ASN A 195 12.72 -8.91 -36.11
C ASN A 195 13.88 -7.94 -35.81
N ALA A 196 13.95 -7.38 -34.60
CA ALA A 196 15.03 -6.48 -34.13
C ALA A 196 15.69 -5.62 -35.23
N HIS A 197 16.99 -5.79 -35.48
CA HIS A 197 17.71 -5.06 -36.52
C HIS A 197 17.53 -5.59 -37.95
N ALA A 198 16.80 -6.70 -38.11
CA ALA A 198 16.59 -7.36 -39.39
C ALA A 198 15.50 -6.70 -40.26
N GLY A 199 14.91 -5.57 -39.82
CA GLY A 199 14.10 -4.69 -40.67
C GLY A 199 14.95 -3.85 -41.63
N TRP A 200 14.69 -3.95 -42.94
CA TRP A 200 15.57 -3.39 -43.98
C TRP A 200 15.16 -2.00 -44.48
N THR A 201 13.91 -1.58 -44.25
CA THR A 201 13.34 -0.41 -44.94
C THR A 201 12.45 0.42 -44.01
N ASP A 202 13.03 1.36 -43.28
CA ASP A 202 12.26 2.08 -42.26
C ASP A 202 11.96 3.53 -42.59
N TYR A 203 12.39 4.09 -43.73
CA TYR A 203 11.98 5.44 -44.14
C TYR A 203 11.92 5.63 -45.67
N GLY A 204 11.44 4.61 -46.40
CA GLY A 204 11.14 4.73 -47.85
C GLY A 204 12.36 4.74 -48.78
N THR A 205 13.52 4.22 -48.35
CA THR A 205 14.71 4.02 -49.19
C THR A 205 14.64 2.67 -49.94
N ASN A 206 15.55 2.43 -50.89
CA ASN A 206 15.57 1.14 -51.59
C ASN A 206 16.05 0.02 -50.65
N LYS A 207 15.66 -1.24 -50.91
CA LYS A 207 15.98 -2.43 -50.07
C LYS A 207 17.47 -2.69 -49.79
N SER A 208 18.39 -1.91 -50.37
CA SER A 208 19.84 -2.07 -50.20
C SER A 208 20.46 -1.05 -49.24
N GLN A 209 19.67 -0.15 -48.64
CA GLN A 209 20.15 0.85 -47.68
C GLN A 209 19.44 0.68 -46.33
N ASN A 210 20.20 0.43 -45.27
CA ASN A 210 19.70 0.13 -43.93
C ASN A 210 19.72 1.40 -43.01
N LEU A 211 18.86 1.45 -41.99
CA LEU A 211 18.82 2.48 -40.94
C LEU A 211 20.20 2.96 -40.44
N PRO A 212 21.15 2.11 -40.01
CA PRO A 212 22.46 2.54 -39.52
C PRO A 212 23.33 3.21 -40.58
N VAL A 213 23.00 3.07 -41.87
CA VAL A 213 23.72 3.69 -42.98
C VAL A 213 23.10 5.02 -43.36
N ASP A 214 21.77 5.06 -43.52
CA ASP A 214 21.05 6.24 -44.01
C ASP A 214 20.67 7.20 -42.87
N ASN A 215 20.38 6.68 -41.68
CA ASN A 215 19.96 7.44 -40.50
C ASN A 215 20.48 6.81 -39.18
N PRO A 216 21.80 6.84 -38.93
CA PRO A 216 22.42 6.15 -37.79
C PRO A 216 21.92 6.59 -36.41
N LEU A 217 21.36 7.79 -36.28
CA LEU A 217 20.80 8.27 -35.01
C LEU A 217 19.39 7.74 -34.74
N ALA A 218 18.64 7.36 -35.79
CA ALA A 218 17.32 6.75 -35.68
C ALA A 218 17.37 5.21 -35.90
N ALA A 219 18.57 4.63 -35.92
CA ALA A 219 18.76 3.19 -36.00
C ALA A 219 18.46 2.53 -34.66
N TRP A 220 18.27 1.21 -34.66
CA TRP A 220 18.05 0.42 -33.46
C TRP A 220 19.24 0.53 -32.48
N ASP A 221 18.97 0.25 -31.22
CA ASP A 221 20.00 0.24 -30.18
C ASP A 221 20.82 -1.05 -30.21
N SER A 222 21.93 -1.05 -30.94
CA SER A 222 22.83 -2.21 -30.99
C SER A 222 23.42 -2.61 -29.63
N SER A 223 23.31 -1.77 -28.58
CA SER A 223 23.88 -2.09 -27.26
C SER A 223 23.04 -3.09 -26.46
N ILE A 224 21.76 -3.29 -26.83
CA ILE A 224 20.88 -4.27 -26.20
C ILE A 224 20.87 -5.62 -26.94
N GLU A 225 21.71 -5.79 -27.96
CA GLU A 225 21.80 -7.02 -28.74
C GLU A 225 23.18 -7.68 -28.55
N SER A 226 23.18 -8.98 -28.28
CA SER A 226 24.38 -9.79 -28.10
C SER A 226 24.34 -11.01 -29.03
N GLY A 227 24.81 -10.84 -30.27
CA GLY A 227 24.76 -11.90 -31.27
C GLY A 227 23.35 -12.06 -31.82
N SER A 228 22.73 -13.24 -31.61
CA SER A 228 21.33 -13.50 -32.02
C SER A 228 20.31 -13.22 -30.93
N SER A 229 20.73 -12.80 -29.74
CA SER A 229 19.85 -12.59 -28.58
C SER A 229 19.85 -11.18 -28.06
N TYR A 230 18.80 -10.85 -27.31
CA TYR A 230 18.74 -9.63 -26.53
C TYR A 230 19.55 -9.76 -25.24
N ALA A 231 20.19 -8.67 -24.83
CA ALA A 231 20.73 -8.50 -23.50
C ALA A 231 19.60 -8.03 -22.58
N THR A 232 19.02 -8.97 -21.83
CA THR A 232 17.96 -8.67 -20.85
C THR A 232 18.38 -7.58 -19.87
N PRO A 233 17.46 -6.69 -19.44
CA PRO A 233 17.75 -5.76 -18.34
C PRO A 233 17.98 -6.47 -17.00
N PHE A 234 17.45 -7.69 -16.81
CA PHE A 234 17.57 -8.48 -15.59
C PHE A 234 18.95 -9.15 -15.49
N THR A 235 19.97 -8.34 -15.23
CA THR A 235 21.38 -8.79 -15.21
C THR A 235 21.88 -9.25 -13.83
N ASN A 236 21.14 -8.93 -12.76
CA ASN A 236 21.45 -9.30 -11.37
C ASN A 236 20.15 -9.56 -10.59
N SER A 237 20.00 -10.74 -9.99
CA SER A 237 18.74 -11.23 -9.39
C SER A 237 18.20 -10.34 -8.29
N ASN A 238 19.09 -9.78 -7.47
CA ASN A 238 18.71 -9.02 -6.26
C ASN A 238 18.35 -7.55 -6.54
N ASP A 239 18.67 -7.06 -7.73
CA ASP A 239 18.52 -5.65 -8.06
C ASP A 239 17.06 -5.34 -8.50
N PHE A 240 16.33 -6.32 -9.05
CA PHE A 240 15.06 -6.07 -9.75
C PHE A 240 13.80 -6.60 -9.05
N GLU A 241 13.91 -7.14 -7.83
CA GLU A 241 12.78 -7.70 -7.08
C GLU A 241 11.61 -6.71 -6.90
N CYS A 242 11.95 -5.43 -6.75
CA CYS A 242 10.98 -4.35 -6.57
C CYS A 242 10.70 -3.54 -7.85
N ALA A 243 11.33 -3.88 -8.98
CA ALA A 243 11.25 -3.10 -10.21
C ALA A 243 9.93 -3.39 -10.95
N ARG A 244 9.07 -2.38 -11.04
CA ARG A 244 7.81 -2.49 -11.80
C ARG A 244 8.02 -2.14 -13.27
N ILE A 245 7.38 -2.92 -14.15
CA ILE A 245 7.49 -2.77 -15.60
C ILE A 245 6.21 -2.14 -16.15
N TYR A 246 6.35 -1.08 -16.94
CA TYR A 246 5.26 -0.37 -17.57
C TYR A 246 5.46 -0.20 -19.07
N ALA A 247 4.38 -0.28 -19.85
CA ALA A 247 4.38 0.12 -21.26
C ALA A 247 3.39 1.26 -21.49
N ILE A 248 3.82 2.34 -22.14
CA ILE A 248 2.97 3.47 -22.51
C ILE A 248 2.88 3.53 -24.03
N ASN A 249 1.70 3.22 -24.56
CA ASN A 249 1.47 3.05 -25.98
C ASN A 249 0.68 4.23 -26.55
N THR A 250 1.27 5.01 -27.44
CA THR A 250 0.56 6.10 -28.12
C THR A 250 0.09 5.66 -29.49
N MET A 251 -1.22 5.60 -29.70
CA MET A 251 -1.87 5.02 -30.88
C MET A 251 -2.89 5.95 -31.55
N PHE A 252 -3.00 5.88 -32.88
CA PHE A 252 -3.95 6.68 -33.67
C PHE A 252 -5.12 5.85 -34.20
N GLN A 253 -4.97 4.53 -34.30
CA GLN A 253 -6.05 3.58 -34.56
C GLN A 253 -5.78 2.27 -33.81
N VAL A 254 -6.75 1.36 -33.83
CA VAL A 254 -6.57 -0.02 -33.36
C VAL A 254 -5.47 -0.72 -34.16
N SER A 255 -4.84 -1.72 -33.54
CA SER A 255 -3.86 -2.57 -34.21
C SER A 255 -4.53 -3.31 -35.38
N ASN A 256 -3.91 -3.26 -36.55
CA ASN A 256 -4.59 -3.62 -37.81
C ASN A 256 -3.71 -4.35 -38.84
N GLN A 257 -2.49 -4.76 -38.47
CA GLN A 257 -1.58 -5.58 -39.29
C GLN A 257 -0.94 -6.72 -38.49
N ASP A 258 -1.60 -7.18 -37.41
CA ASP A 258 -1.06 -8.23 -36.54
C ASP A 258 -1.37 -9.64 -37.07
N ILE A 259 -1.03 -9.95 -38.32
CA ILE A 259 -1.40 -11.23 -38.95
C ILE A 259 -0.22 -12.15 -39.23
N ASP A 260 1.00 -11.65 -39.06
CA ASP A 260 2.17 -12.25 -39.68
C ASP A 260 2.93 -13.20 -38.74
N ASN A 261 3.02 -12.88 -37.44
CA ASN A 261 3.89 -13.62 -36.50
C ASN A 261 3.13 -14.51 -35.50
N LYS A 262 1.87 -14.86 -35.82
CA LYS A 262 0.98 -15.57 -34.88
C LYS A 262 1.46 -16.97 -34.50
N ASP A 263 2.10 -17.68 -35.44
CA ASP A 263 2.59 -19.03 -35.18
C ASP A 263 3.84 -19.01 -34.28
N GLU A 264 4.68 -17.99 -34.42
CA GLU A 264 5.86 -17.72 -33.61
C GLU A 264 5.48 -17.28 -32.19
N ILE A 265 4.50 -16.37 -32.07
CA ILE A 265 3.95 -15.93 -30.77
C ILE A 265 3.40 -17.13 -29.98
N LYS A 266 2.70 -18.06 -30.65
CA LYS A 266 2.15 -19.26 -30.01
C LYS A 266 3.17 -20.36 -29.74
N ALA A 267 4.35 -20.31 -30.36
CA ALA A 267 5.35 -21.34 -30.20
C ALA A 267 5.70 -21.51 -28.71
N SER A 268 6.19 -22.68 -28.33
CA SER A 268 6.61 -22.90 -26.95
C SER A 268 7.71 -21.92 -26.55
N ILE A 269 7.79 -21.63 -25.26
CA ILE A 269 8.84 -20.77 -24.70
C ILE A 269 10.24 -21.31 -25.04
N SER A 270 10.41 -22.64 -24.97
CA SER A 270 11.65 -23.31 -25.39
C SER A 270 12.00 -23.16 -26.88
N SER A 271 11.06 -22.68 -27.71
CA SER A 271 11.25 -22.41 -29.14
C SER A 271 11.31 -20.91 -29.44
N GLY A 272 11.37 -20.07 -28.39
CA GLY A 272 11.38 -18.62 -28.47
C GLY A 272 10.00 -17.96 -28.65
N GLY A 273 8.91 -18.69 -28.39
CA GLY A 273 7.54 -18.13 -28.42
C GLY A 273 7.03 -17.74 -27.02
N MET A 274 5.82 -17.22 -26.94
CA MET A 274 5.17 -16.85 -25.67
C MET A 274 4.42 -18.04 -25.03
N GLY A 275 4.25 -19.16 -25.74
CA GLY A 275 3.54 -20.34 -25.21
C GLY A 275 2.03 -20.16 -25.06
N ILE A 276 1.44 -19.16 -25.71
CA ILE A 276 0.00 -18.89 -25.67
C ILE A 276 -0.79 -20.04 -26.30
N THR A 277 -1.70 -20.64 -25.54
CA THR A 277 -2.48 -21.83 -25.98
C THR A 277 -3.69 -21.50 -26.86
N ILE A 278 -3.98 -20.21 -27.06
CA ILE A 278 -5.07 -19.73 -27.92
C ILE A 278 -4.70 -19.94 -29.39
N ASN A 279 -5.63 -20.47 -30.19
CA ASN A 279 -5.34 -20.88 -31.57
C ASN A 279 -5.01 -19.72 -32.52
N ASN A 280 -5.52 -18.51 -32.24
CA ASN A 280 -5.28 -17.29 -33.00
C ASN A 280 -5.34 -16.13 -32.00
N PRO A 281 -4.24 -15.86 -31.27
CA PRO A 281 -4.23 -14.78 -30.29
C PRO A 281 -4.45 -13.45 -31.00
N ASP A 282 -5.27 -12.61 -30.40
CA ASP A 282 -5.44 -11.21 -30.76
C ASP A 282 -4.56 -10.33 -29.83
N PHE A 283 -4.49 -9.02 -30.08
CA PHE A 283 -3.52 -8.17 -29.38
C PHE A 283 -3.78 -8.08 -27.87
N ASP A 284 -5.06 -8.10 -27.47
CA ASP A 284 -5.49 -8.22 -26.09
C ASP A 284 -4.98 -9.49 -25.40
N ASP A 285 -4.94 -10.63 -26.10
CA ASP A 285 -4.38 -11.88 -25.54
C ASP A 285 -2.88 -11.75 -25.24
N VAL A 286 -2.12 -11.10 -26.12
CA VAL A 286 -0.67 -10.86 -25.96
C VAL A 286 -0.41 -9.91 -24.79
N ILE A 287 -1.21 -8.84 -24.66
CA ILE A 287 -1.11 -7.89 -23.54
C ILE A 287 -1.45 -8.60 -22.22
N ALA A 288 -2.55 -9.36 -22.19
CA ALA A 288 -2.96 -10.09 -20.99
C ALA A 288 -1.90 -11.11 -20.57
N PHE A 289 -1.26 -11.79 -21.52
CA PHE A 289 -0.14 -12.69 -21.22
C PHE A 289 1.01 -11.97 -20.52
N MET A 290 1.42 -10.80 -21.02
CA MET A 290 2.52 -10.01 -20.42
C MET A 290 2.19 -9.48 -19.02
N ARG A 291 0.90 -9.29 -18.71
CA ARG A 291 0.42 -8.92 -17.37
C ARG A 291 0.32 -10.11 -16.42
N ASP A 292 -0.11 -11.26 -16.92
CA ASP A 292 -0.42 -12.43 -16.10
C ASP A 292 0.79 -13.35 -15.89
N THR A 293 1.81 -13.22 -16.72
CA THR A 293 3.02 -14.05 -16.68
C THR A 293 4.15 -13.28 -16.02
N ASP A 294 4.78 -13.92 -15.05
CA ASP A 294 6.05 -13.47 -14.49
C ASP A 294 7.17 -13.71 -15.50
N LEU A 295 7.79 -12.64 -16.02
CA LEU A 295 8.76 -12.68 -17.10
C LEU A 295 10.20 -12.97 -16.65
N ALA A 296 10.45 -13.10 -15.34
CA ALA A 296 11.75 -13.46 -14.78
C ALA A 296 11.58 -14.26 -13.46
N PRO A 297 10.95 -15.45 -13.52
CA PRO A 297 10.57 -16.20 -12.34
C PRO A 297 11.78 -16.78 -11.61
N HIS A 298 11.74 -16.75 -10.28
CA HIS A 298 12.75 -17.37 -9.44
C HIS A 298 12.77 -18.90 -9.59
N ASP A 299 13.98 -19.49 -9.54
CA ASP A 299 14.21 -20.92 -9.72
C ASP A 299 13.24 -21.71 -8.81
N ASN A 300 12.41 -22.56 -9.43
CA ASN A 300 11.35 -23.43 -8.86
C ASN A 300 9.88 -23.04 -9.10
N ASP A 301 9.54 -21.81 -9.52
CA ASP A 301 8.12 -21.39 -9.61
C ASP A 301 7.38 -21.81 -10.89
N GLN A 302 8.09 -22.20 -11.97
CA GLN A 302 7.46 -22.72 -13.19
C GLN A 302 8.36 -23.76 -13.91
N ILE A 303 7.91 -25.01 -14.00
CA ILE A 303 8.58 -26.07 -14.79
C ILE A 303 8.47 -25.74 -16.29
N GLY A 304 9.58 -25.33 -16.93
CA GLY A 304 9.66 -25.19 -18.40
C GLY A 304 10.36 -23.94 -18.95
N HIS A 305 10.88 -23.07 -18.08
CA HIS A 305 11.46 -21.76 -18.42
C HIS A 305 12.98 -21.70 -18.22
N ASN A 306 13.66 -22.84 -18.39
CA ASN A 306 15.13 -22.89 -18.31
C ASN A 306 15.70 -21.83 -19.29
N ASP A 307 16.61 -20.98 -18.80
CA ASP A 307 17.24 -19.84 -19.51
C ASP A 307 16.53 -18.48 -19.38
N TRP A 308 15.39 -18.36 -18.66
CA TRP A 308 14.87 -17.04 -18.28
C TRP A 308 15.73 -16.39 -17.18
N PRO A 309 15.72 -15.05 -17.06
CA PRO A 309 16.37 -14.38 -15.95
C PRO A 309 15.73 -14.78 -14.63
N ASP A 310 16.56 -14.88 -13.62
CA ASP A 310 16.19 -15.30 -12.27
C ASP A 310 16.12 -14.05 -11.38
N VAL A 311 14.92 -13.62 -11.02
CA VAL A 311 14.67 -12.44 -10.19
C VAL A 311 13.56 -12.79 -9.20
N ASP A 312 13.74 -12.45 -7.92
CA ASP A 312 12.70 -12.64 -6.91
C ASP A 312 11.48 -11.75 -7.20
N GLY A 313 10.27 -12.18 -6.83
CA GLY A 313 9.04 -11.44 -7.10
C GLY A 313 8.46 -11.65 -8.52
N ASN A 314 7.34 -10.99 -8.82
CA ASN A 314 6.62 -11.19 -10.09
C ASN A 314 6.85 -10.02 -11.07
N GLN A 315 7.57 -10.31 -12.16
CA GLN A 315 8.05 -9.34 -13.14
C GLN A 315 7.05 -9.22 -14.29
N ASN A 316 5.87 -8.70 -13.99
CA ASN A 316 4.80 -8.52 -14.97
C ASN A 316 4.71 -7.09 -15.52
N LEU A 317 4.05 -6.95 -16.67
CA LEU A 317 3.91 -5.70 -17.41
C LEU A 317 2.53 -5.06 -17.22
N THR A 318 2.50 -3.80 -16.77
CA THR A 318 1.29 -2.95 -16.80
C THR A 318 1.30 -2.01 -18.01
N SER A 319 0.22 -1.97 -18.78
CA SER A 319 0.17 -1.21 -20.04
C SER A 319 -0.87 -0.11 -20.07
N TYR A 320 -0.43 1.11 -20.36
CA TYR A 320 -1.24 2.29 -20.66
C TYR A 320 -1.40 2.46 -22.17
N PHE A 321 -2.60 2.88 -22.59
CA PHE A 321 -2.93 3.15 -24.00
C PHE A 321 -3.48 4.56 -24.17
N ILE A 322 -2.75 5.41 -24.87
CA ILE A 322 -3.15 6.76 -25.25
C ILE A 322 -3.62 6.72 -26.72
N ALA A 323 -4.92 6.82 -26.97
CA ALA A 323 -5.54 6.54 -28.25
C ALA A 323 -6.28 7.75 -28.85
N ALA A 324 -6.04 8.06 -30.13
CA ALA A 324 -6.81 9.08 -30.85
C ALA A 324 -8.30 8.73 -31.03
N GLN A 325 -8.64 7.44 -30.92
CA GLN A 325 -10.01 6.96 -30.87
C GLN A 325 -10.20 6.01 -29.68
N VAL A 326 -10.90 6.49 -28.66
CA VAL A 326 -11.34 5.67 -27.53
C VAL A 326 -12.61 4.92 -27.93
N ASN A 327 -12.54 3.58 -27.95
CA ASN A 327 -13.63 2.69 -28.33
C ASN A 327 -13.51 1.37 -27.54
N ASN A 328 -14.43 0.43 -27.77
CA ASN A 328 -14.43 -0.86 -27.05
C ASN A 328 -13.13 -1.66 -27.23
N THR A 329 -12.48 -1.55 -28.39
CA THR A 329 -11.22 -2.26 -28.68
C THR A 329 -10.05 -1.62 -27.93
N THR A 330 -9.90 -0.30 -27.98
CA THR A 330 -8.80 0.39 -27.26
C THR A 330 -8.98 0.33 -25.74
N ASN A 331 -10.22 0.34 -25.25
CA ASN A 331 -10.52 0.02 -23.84
C ASN A 331 -10.25 -1.45 -23.49
N GLY A 332 -10.47 -2.37 -24.44
CA GLY A 332 -10.10 -3.78 -24.28
C GLY A 332 -8.59 -3.95 -24.08
N TYR A 333 -7.76 -3.24 -24.86
CA TYR A 333 -6.30 -3.23 -24.68
C TYR A 333 -5.88 -2.70 -23.32
N ALA A 334 -6.45 -1.57 -22.88
CA ALA A 334 -6.21 -1.02 -21.54
C ALA A 334 -6.55 -2.04 -20.44
N SER A 335 -7.74 -2.63 -20.50
CA SER A 335 -8.20 -3.63 -19.52
C SER A 335 -7.33 -4.89 -19.51
N ALA A 336 -6.88 -5.35 -20.68
CA ALA A 336 -5.94 -6.46 -20.78
C ALA A 336 -4.59 -6.11 -20.13
N GLY A 337 -4.14 -4.86 -20.27
CA GLY A 337 -2.90 -4.32 -19.68
C GLY A 337 -2.99 -3.93 -18.21
N GLY A 338 -4.12 -4.18 -17.53
CA GLY A 338 -4.31 -3.83 -16.12
C GLY A 338 -4.75 -2.39 -15.87
N THR A 339 -5.06 -1.61 -16.90
CA THR A 339 -5.58 -0.22 -16.80
C THR A 339 -7.05 -0.16 -17.18
N PHE A 340 -7.84 0.78 -16.62
CA PHE A 340 -9.30 0.72 -16.76
C PHE A 340 -9.81 1.08 -18.17
N SER A 341 -9.22 2.09 -18.81
CA SER A 341 -9.68 2.60 -20.11
C SER A 341 -8.55 3.31 -20.87
N ALA A 342 -8.65 3.35 -22.20
CA ALA A 342 -7.72 4.11 -23.02
C ALA A 342 -7.89 5.62 -22.79
N ILE A 343 -6.77 6.33 -22.76
CA ILE A 343 -6.69 7.78 -22.55
C ILE A 343 -6.83 8.48 -23.91
N PRO A 344 -7.70 9.49 -24.07
CA PRO A 344 -7.93 10.11 -25.36
C PRO A 344 -6.78 11.02 -25.80
N LEU A 345 -6.15 10.71 -26.94
CA LEU A 345 -5.17 11.59 -27.59
C LEU A 345 -5.89 12.75 -28.31
N THR A 346 -6.01 13.89 -27.64
CA THR A 346 -6.77 15.06 -28.13
C THR A 346 -5.86 16.11 -28.77
N ASP A 347 -5.01 16.75 -27.97
CA ASP A 347 -4.02 17.72 -28.40
C ASP A 347 -2.69 17.55 -27.64
N PRO A 348 -1.58 18.16 -28.10
CA PRO A 348 -0.28 18.00 -27.45
C PRO A 348 -0.22 18.49 -25.99
N ALA A 349 -0.98 19.53 -25.61
CA ALA A 349 -1.00 20.01 -24.24
C ALA A 349 -1.72 19.02 -23.30
N ALA A 350 -2.82 18.43 -23.76
CA ALA A 350 -3.50 17.34 -23.06
C ALA A 350 -2.59 16.11 -22.94
N LEU A 351 -1.87 15.74 -24.01
CA LEU A 351 -0.91 14.64 -23.99
C LEU A 351 0.20 14.87 -22.93
N LEU A 352 0.70 16.09 -22.78
CA LEU A 352 1.68 16.42 -21.74
C LEU A 352 1.10 16.19 -20.34
N ALA A 353 -0.13 16.64 -20.09
CA ALA A 353 -0.80 16.43 -18.81
C ALA A 353 -1.05 14.94 -18.53
N ASP A 354 -1.50 14.19 -19.53
CA ASP A 354 -1.76 12.75 -19.43
C ASP A 354 -0.46 11.97 -19.15
N LEU A 355 0.62 12.25 -19.88
CA LEU A 355 1.93 11.63 -19.62
C LEU A 355 2.46 11.97 -18.22
N ARG A 356 2.33 13.23 -17.77
CA ARG A 356 2.70 13.61 -16.40
C ARG A 356 1.90 12.83 -15.36
N ASN A 357 0.60 12.64 -15.57
CA ASN A 357 -0.24 11.88 -14.64
C ASN A 357 0.19 10.40 -14.60
N ILE A 358 0.43 9.79 -15.77
CA ILE A 358 0.93 8.40 -15.84
C ILE A 358 2.28 8.29 -15.13
N PHE A 359 3.23 9.18 -15.41
CA PHE A 359 4.54 9.13 -14.74
C PHE A 359 4.45 9.43 -13.25
N LYS A 360 3.53 10.30 -12.80
CA LYS A 360 3.26 10.50 -11.37
C LYS A 360 2.69 9.25 -10.72
N GLU A 361 1.79 8.53 -11.39
CA GLU A 361 1.26 7.25 -10.88
C GLU A 361 2.37 6.19 -10.79
N ILE A 362 3.19 6.07 -11.83
CA ILE A 362 4.36 5.17 -11.88
C ILE A 362 5.36 5.50 -10.77
N LEU A 363 5.58 6.79 -10.48
CA LEU A 363 6.51 7.27 -9.45
C LEU A 363 5.85 7.42 -8.07
N SER A 364 4.54 7.25 -7.95
CA SER A 364 3.80 7.45 -6.70
C SER A 364 4.00 6.22 -5.81
N ILE A 365 4.90 6.34 -4.84
CA ILE A 365 5.08 5.32 -3.80
C ILE A 365 3.89 5.36 -2.82
N SER A 366 3.13 4.26 -2.84
CA SER A 366 2.23 3.68 -1.82
C SER A 366 1.49 4.60 -0.83
N THR A 367 0.18 4.80 -1.08
CA THR A 367 -0.80 5.00 0.01
C THR A 367 -1.18 3.62 0.56
N THR A 368 -0.75 3.29 1.77
CA THR A 368 -1.01 2.00 2.42
C THR A 368 -2.41 1.99 3.03
N PHE A 369 -3.17 0.93 2.75
CA PHE A 369 -4.51 0.72 3.30
C PHE A 369 -4.47 -0.16 4.54
N VAL A 370 -5.40 0.13 5.43
CA VAL A 370 -5.75 -0.72 6.58
C VAL A 370 -7.12 -1.31 6.25
N ALA A 371 -7.35 -2.58 6.60
CA ALA A 371 -8.59 -3.27 6.23
C ALA A 371 -9.85 -2.51 6.67
N ALA A 372 -10.79 -2.29 5.74
CA ALA A 372 -12.08 -1.65 6.03
C ALA A 372 -12.90 -2.46 7.05
N SER A 373 -13.68 -1.76 7.88
CA SER A 373 -14.57 -2.36 8.88
C SER A 373 -16.02 -1.98 8.62
N VAL A 374 -16.93 -2.95 8.82
CA VAL A 374 -18.37 -2.76 8.72
C VAL A 374 -18.98 -3.14 10.07
N PRO A 375 -19.75 -2.26 10.73
CA PRO A 375 -20.49 -2.61 11.94
C PRO A 375 -21.52 -3.68 11.62
N VAL A 376 -21.28 -4.89 12.16
CA VAL A 376 -22.34 -5.88 12.29
C VAL A 376 -23.08 -5.62 13.59
N ASN A 377 -24.41 -5.69 13.56
CA ASN A 377 -25.18 -5.64 14.79
C ASN A 377 -24.80 -6.87 15.65
N VAL A 378 -24.16 -6.61 16.79
CA VAL A 378 -23.56 -7.64 17.66
C VAL A 378 -24.61 -8.60 18.25
N PHE A 379 -25.88 -8.17 18.31
CA PHE A 379 -27.00 -8.91 18.86
C PHE A 379 -27.90 -9.54 17.78
N ASN A 380 -27.90 -8.99 16.57
CA ASN A 380 -28.56 -9.56 15.40
C ASN A 380 -27.62 -9.55 14.19
N ARG A 381 -26.83 -10.61 14.01
CA ARG A 381 -25.87 -10.75 12.90
C ARG A 381 -26.51 -10.76 11.50
N SER A 382 -27.84 -10.73 11.41
CA SER A 382 -28.59 -10.60 10.15
C SER A 382 -28.90 -9.15 9.76
N ASP A 383 -28.72 -8.19 10.67
CA ASP A 383 -28.88 -6.76 10.38
C ASP A 383 -27.49 -6.12 10.19
N ILE A 384 -27.09 -5.96 8.92
CA ILE A 384 -25.93 -5.14 8.56
C ILE A 384 -26.38 -3.68 8.66
N VAL A 385 -25.68 -2.87 9.45
CA VAL A 385 -25.89 -1.42 9.39
C VAL A 385 -25.11 -0.91 8.19
N ASP A 386 -25.71 -0.02 7.42
CA ASP A 386 -25.22 0.52 6.15
C ASP A 386 -23.91 1.34 6.22
N ASN A 387 -23.19 1.37 7.35
CA ASN A 387 -21.99 2.20 7.50
C ASN A 387 -20.72 1.41 7.15
N VAL A 388 -19.74 2.04 6.52
CA VAL A 388 -18.41 1.48 6.26
C VAL A 388 -17.37 2.44 6.83
N PHE A 389 -16.49 1.96 7.70
CA PHE A 389 -15.41 2.76 8.27
C PHE A 389 -14.07 2.29 7.70
N ILE A 390 -13.38 3.22 7.04
CA ILE A 390 -12.10 2.97 6.37
C ILE A 390 -11.02 3.77 7.10
N ALA A 391 -10.06 3.06 7.69
CA ALA A 391 -8.83 3.63 8.21
C ALA A 391 -7.80 3.70 7.09
N GLN A 392 -7.07 4.81 7.03
CA GLN A 392 -6.08 5.07 6.00
C GLN A 392 -4.93 5.88 6.58
N PHE A 393 -3.71 5.65 6.08
CA PHE A 393 -2.56 6.43 6.47
C PHE A 393 -1.64 6.69 5.28
N LYS A 394 -0.71 7.61 5.49
CA LYS A 394 0.34 7.90 4.53
C LYS A 394 1.65 8.02 5.27
N VAL A 395 2.62 7.25 4.80
CA VAL A 395 4.02 7.36 5.19
C VAL A 395 4.56 8.73 4.75
N ASP A 396 5.35 9.35 5.60
CA ASP A 396 6.01 10.60 5.26
C ASP A 396 7.07 10.38 4.16
N PRO A 397 7.01 11.11 3.03
CA PRO A 397 7.90 10.88 1.89
C PRO A 397 9.37 11.24 2.19
N ASP A 398 9.63 12.08 3.20
CA ASP A 398 10.98 12.45 3.62
C ASP A 398 11.53 11.47 4.69
N GLY A 399 10.81 10.38 4.98
CA GLY A 399 11.19 9.39 5.99
C GLY A 399 11.12 9.92 7.43
N ARG A 400 10.24 10.90 7.69
CA ARG A 400 10.06 11.46 9.03
C ARG A 400 9.23 10.55 9.93
N ALA A 401 9.44 10.70 11.24
CA ALA A 401 8.82 9.85 12.26
C ALA A 401 7.29 9.99 12.38
N ASN A 402 6.71 11.18 12.15
CA ASN A 402 5.28 11.41 12.32
C ASN A 402 4.51 11.11 11.04
N TRP A 403 3.72 10.04 11.04
CA TRP A 403 2.86 9.67 9.92
C TRP A 403 1.41 10.06 10.16
N ASN A 404 0.79 10.63 9.13
CA ASN A 404 -0.59 11.05 9.20
C ASN A 404 -1.53 9.86 8.94
N GLY A 405 -2.64 9.82 9.69
CA GLY A 405 -3.73 8.88 9.47
C GLY A 405 -5.10 9.55 9.45
N ASN A 406 -6.12 8.79 9.04
CA ASN A 406 -7.50 9.23 9.06
C ASN A 406 -8.46 8.04 9.17
N LEU A 407 -9.67 8.31 9.67
CA LEU A 407 -10.79 7.40 9.68
C LEU A 407 -11.95 8.04 8.92
N LYS A 408 -12.38 7.42 7.83
CA LYS A 408 -13.44 7.94 6.95
C LYS A 408 -14.66 7.04 6.98
N LYS A 409 -15.83 7.67 6.87
CA LYS A 409 -17.13 6.99 6.83
C LYS A 409 -17.73 7.06 5.42
N LEU A 410 -18.08 5.89 4.89
CA LEU A 410 -18.87 5.68 3.69
C LEU A 410 -20.11 4.85 4.03
N LYS A 411 -20.96 4.55 3.04
CA LYS A 411 -22.14 3.71 3.24
C LYS A 411 -22.29 2.62 2.19
N LEU A 412 -22.93 1.51 2.56
CA LEU A 412 -23.38 0.50 1.61
C LEU A 412 -24.77 0.87 1.08
N LEU A 413 -24.92 0.89 -0.23
CA LEU A 413 -26.20 1.06 -0.90
C LEU A 413 -26.50 -0.17 -1.73
N GLU A 414 -27.66 -0.77 -1.50
CA GLU A 414 -28.20 -1.82 -2.37
C GLU A 414 -29.03 -1.17 -3.47
N SER A 415 -28.71 -1.48 -4.73
CA SER A 415 -29.45 -1.02 -5.89
C SER A 415 -29.99 -2.21 -6.68
N THR A 416 -31.24 -2.13 -7.13
CA THR A 416 -31.86 -3.15 -7.97
C THR A 416 -31.97 -2.64 -9.39
N ASP A 417 -31.38 -3.36 -10.34
CA ASP A 417 -31.50 -3.01 -11.75
C ASP A 417 -32.90 -3.34 -12.32
N ALA A 418 -33.16 -2.91 -13.56
CA ALA A 418 -34.44 -3.16 -14.24
C ALA A 418 -34.72 -4.65 -14.52
N LEU A 419 -33.73 -5.52 -14.35
CA LEU A 419 -33.80 -6.98 -14.54
C LEU A 419 -33.97 -7.72 -13.20
N GLY A 420 -33.99 -7.01 -12.06
CA GLY A 420 -34.12 -7.57 -10.72
C GLY A 420 -32.81 -8.04 -10.10
N SER A 421 -31.65 -7.71 -10.69
CA SER A 421 -30.34 -7.98 -10.11
C SER A 421 -30.03 -6.97 -9.00
N GLN A 422 -29.57 -7.46 -7.85
CA GLN A 422 -29.17 -6.65 -6.71
C GLN A 422 -27.64 -6.45 -6.75
N THR A 423 -27.20 -5.20 -6.75
CA THR A 423 -25.79 -4.83 -6.61
C THR A 423 -25.60 -4.02 -5.32
N LEU A 424 -24.54 -4.35 -4.59
CA LEU A 424 -24.07 -3.58 -3.43
C LEU A 424 -22.95 -2.68 -3.90
N SER A 425 -23.08 -1.37 -3.68
CA SER A 425 -22.02 -0.38 -3.92
C SER A 425 -21.69 0.38 -2.65
N VAL A 426 -20.44 0.84 -2.54
CA VAL A 426 -20.02 1.73 -1.46
C VAL A 426 -20.18 3.17 -1.95
N VAL A 427 -21.01 3.96 -1.27
CA VAL A 427 -21.37 5.32 -1.67
C VAL A 427 -20.89 6.38 -0.70
N ASP A 428 -20.69 7.58 -1.23
CA ASP A 428 -20.30 8.78 -0.50
C ASP A 428 -21.52 9.51 0.09
N ALA A 429 -21.32 10.64 0.76
CA ALA A 429 -22.37 11.46 1.38
C ALA A 429 -23.39 12.02 0.38
N THR A 430 -23.07 12.00 -0.92
CA THR A 430 -23.95 12.43 -2.01
C THR A 430 -24.65 11.27 -2.72
N ASN A 431 -24.51 10.04 -2.20
CA ASN A 431 -24.98 8.78 -2.79
C ASN A 431 -24.35 8.47 -4.16
N THR A 432 -23.12 8.94 -4.39
CA THR A 432 -22.33 8.58 -5.57
C THR A 432 -21.31 7.50 -5.22
N ASP A 433 -20.87 6.72 -6.19
CA ASP A 433 -19.87 5.66 -5.95
C ASP A 433 -18.58 6.27 -5.37
N ALA A 434 -18.17 5.73 -4.23
CA ALA A 434 -17.08 6.26 -3.43
C ALA A 434 -15.75 5.57 -3.68
N ILE A 435 -15.74 4.47 -4.43
CA ILE A 435 -14.53 3.68 -4.70
C ILE A 435 -14.15 3.86 -6.18
N ALA A 436 -12.88 4.17 -6.43
CA ALA A 436 -12.32 4.29 -7.77
C ALA A 436 -11.87 2.92 -8.31
N ALA A 437 -11.50 2.87 -9.60
CA ALA A 437 -11.10 1.64 -10.27
C ALA A 437 -9.88 0.95 -9.65
N ASP A 438 -9.05 1.70 -8.93
CA ASP A 438 -7.88 1.21 -8.18
C ASP A 438 -8.22 0.64 -6.80
N GLY A 439 -9.51 0.52 -6.45
CA GLY A 439 -9.99 0.02 -5.17
C GLY A 439 -9.87 1.03 -4.01
N ARG A 440 -9.34 2.23 -4.27
CA ARG A 440 -9.16 3.29 -3.27
C ARG A 440 -10.38 4.20 -3.23
N ILE A 441 -10.52 5.00 -2.16
CA ILE A 441 -11.53 6.05 -2.13
C ILE A 441 -11.35 6.97 -3.36
N SER A 442 -12.43 7.30 -4.05
CA SER A 442 -12.39 8.20 -5.21
C SER A 442 -11.98 9.60 -4.77
N VAL A 443 -11.14 10.29 -5.55
CA VAL A 443 -10.79 11.70 -5.31
C VAL A 443 -12.01 12.63 -5.30
N ASN A 444 -13.09 12.21 -5.98
CA ASN A 444 -14.35 12.95 -6.06
C ASN A 444 -15.33 12.66 -4.90
N ALA A 445 -14.99 11.69 -4.02
CA ALA A 445 -15.87 11.30 -2.92
C ALA A 445 -15.91 12.38 -1.83
N LEU A 446 -17.11 12.64 -1.29
CA LEU A 446 -17.30 13.37 -0.05
C LEU A 446 -17.69 12.37 1.05
N THR A 447 -16.82 12.15 2.03
CA THR A 447 -17.11 11.21 3.11
C THR A 447 -18.06 11.80 4.15
N TYR A 448 -18.84 10.95 4.83
CA TYR A 448 -20.01 11.35 5.62
C TYR A 448 -19.68 12.24 6.84
N TRP A 449 -18.48 12.13 7.38
CA TRP A 449 -18.07 12.93 8.54
C TRP A 449 -17.41 14.25 8.14
N THR A 450 -17.15 14.48 6.87
CA THR A 450 -16.46 15.69 6.41
C THR A 450 -17.36 16.91 6.48
N ASP A 451 -16.87 18.00 7.07
CA ASP A 451 -17.41 19.34 6.86
C ASP A 451 -16.76 19.96 5.62
N ALA A 452 -17.45 19.84 4.49
CA ALA A 452 -16.99 20.31 3.19
C ALA A 452 -16.71 21.82 3.14
N ALA A 453 -17.40 22.62 3.96
CA ALA A 453 -17.23 24.08 3.98
C ALA A 453 -15.96 24.52 4.72
N SER A 454 -15.41 23.64 5.56
CA SER A 454 -14.24 23.88 6.40
C SER A 454 -13.02 23.08 5.91
N LEU A 455 -13.03 22.63 4.65
CA LEU A 455 -11.88 21.97 4.04
C LEU A 455 -10.85 23.02 3.59
N PRO A 456 -9.55 22.75 3.74
CA PRO A 456 -8.52 23.61 3.17
C PRO A 456 -8.60 23.62 1.64
N PRO A 457 -7.96 24.59 0.96
CA PRO A 457 -7.82 24.54 -0.50
C PRO A 457 -7.25 23.18 -0.95
N PRO A 458 -7.74 22.62 -2.06
CA PRO A 458 -7.22 21.34 -2.56
C PRO A 458 -5.74 21.47 -2.97
N VAL A 459 -4.95 20.46 -2.63
CA VAL A 459 -3.58 20.25 -3.14
C VAL A 459 -3.51 18.98 -3.98
N ASP A 460 -2.66 18.97 -5.00
CA ASP A 460 -2.43 17.83 -5.89
C ASP A 460 -3.73 17.29 -6.55
N GLU A 461 -4.11 16.04 -6.24
CA GLU A 461 -5.29 15.35 -6.78
C GLU A 461 -6.60 15.66 -6.03
N GLU A 462 -6.55 16.55 -5.03
CA GLU A 462 -7.72 16.91 -4.24
C GLU A 462 -8.74 17.74 -5.04
N ILE A 463 -10.02 17.53 -4.71
CA ILE A 463 -11.13 18.26 -5.34
C ILE A 463 -11.72 19.24 -4.32
N ASP A 464 -12.03 20.45 -4.76
CA ASP A 464 -12.66 21.46 -3.92
C ASP A 464 -14.00 20.96 -3.35
N GLY A 465 -14.22 21.20 -2.06
CA GLY A 465 -15.39 20.69 -1.32
C GLY A 465 -15.48 19.17 -1.17
N LYS A 466 -14.43 18.42 -1.54
CA LYS A 466 -14.32 16.96 -1.38
C LYS A 466 -13.07 16.61 -0.57
N ASP A 467 -13.17 15.62 0.29
CA ASP A 467 -12.01 15.10 1.02
C ASP A 467 -11.36 13.90 0.35
N GLY A 468 -12.12 13.16 -0.49
CA GLY A 468 -11.61 12.08 -1.33
C GLY A 468 -10.73 11.07 -0.60
N ARG A 469 -9.67 10.62 -1.26
CA ARG A 469 -8.65 9.72 -0.68
C ARG A 469 -7.63 10.40 0.21
N SER A 470 -7.58 11.73 0.27
CA SER A 470 -6.56 12.44 1.03
C SER A 470 -6.59 12.12 2.51
N ILE A 471 -5.42 11.81 3.08
CA ILE A 471 -5.28 11.44 4.49
C ILE A 471 -5.52 12.65 5.38
N ALA A 472 -4.76 13.72 5.20
CA ALA A 472 -4.82 14.93 6.02
C ALA A 472 -5.99 15.87 5.64
N ARG A 473 -7.13 15.30 5.25
CA ARG A 473 -8.30 16.04 4.76
C ARG A 473 -9.60 15.34 5.13
N GLY A 474 -10.52 16.08 5.75
CA GLY A 474 -11.87 15.59 6.10
C GLY A 474 -11.88 14.42 7.09
N GLY A 475 -12.95 13.63 7.08
CA GLY A 475 -13.09 12.44 7.94
C GLY A 475 -13.09 12.76 9.43
N ALA A 476 -12.72 11.76 10.24
CA ALA A 476 -12.64 11.88 11.69
C ALA A 476 -11.53 12.83 12.14
N GLY A 477 -10.41 12.91 11.40
CA GLY A 477 -9.32 13.83 11.72
C GLY A 477 -9.77 15.29 11.76
N GLN A 478 -10.63 15.71 10.83
CA GLN A 478 -11.22 17.05 10.81
C GLN A 478 -12.17 17.29 12.01
N LYS A 479 -12.68 16.23 12.63
CA LYS A 479 -13.68 16.27 13.70
C LYS A 479 -13.10 16.13 15.10
N ILE A 480 -11.78 16.04 15.24
CA ILE A 480 -11.11 16.07 16.54
C ILE A 480 -11.42 17.42 17.22
N PRO A 481 -11.92 17.43 18.48
CA PRO A 481 -12.26 18.67 19.17
C PRO A 481 -11.08 19.65 19.21
N GLY A 482 -11.32 20.87 18.70
CA GLY A 482 -10.31 21.94 18.64
C GLY A 482 -9.61 22.10 17.29
N PHE A 483 -9.65 21.10 16.39
CA PHE A 483 -9.00 21.21 15.07
C PHE A 483 -9.59 22.34 14.20
N LEU A 484 -10.91 22.39 14.07
CA LEU A 484 -11.60 23.48 13.35
C LEU A 484 -11.72 24.79 14.16
N GLY A 485 -11.23 24.81 15.39
CA GLY A 485 -11.41 25.91 16.33
C GLY A 485 -12.87 26.21 16.70
N GLY A 486 -13.14 27.47 17.06
CA GLY A 486 -14.48 27.96 17.38
C GLY A 486 -14.88 27.71 18.85
N ALA A 487 -15.96 26.94 19.07
CA ALA A 487 -16.49 26.68 20.41
C ALA A 487 -15.65 25.66 21.21
N TYR A 488 -14.80 24.91 20.52
CA TYR A 488 -13.88 23.92 21.09
C TYR A 488 -12.44 24.36 20.88
N SER A 489 -11.57 23.92 21.77
CA SER A 489 -10.10 24.10 21.69
C SER A 489 -9.42 22.77 21.96
N ILE A 490 -8.12 22.66 21.65
CA ILE A 490 -7.32 21.52 22.12
C ILE A 490 -7.22 21.54 23.65
N GLY A 491 -6.88 22.73 24.19
CA GLY A 491 -6.81 23.02 25.62
C GLY A 491 -5.63 22.32 26.31
N ASP A 492 -5.30 22.80 27.51
CA ASP A 492 -4.21 22.29 28.34
C ASP A 492 -4.62 21.08 29.21
N ASN A 493 -5.92 20.90 29.45
CA ASN A 493 -6.48 19.85 30.32
C ASN A 493 -7.89 19.47 29.83
N ASN A 494 -8.42 18.35 30.33
CA ASN A 494 -9.78 17.93 30.03
C ASN A 494 -10.82 18.90 30.61
N GLY A 495 -11.86 19.20 29.82
CA GLY A 495 -12.86 20.20 30.13
C GLY A 495 -14.02 20.16 29.16
N ALA A 496 -15.09 20.91 29.44
CA ALA A 496 -16.34 20.83 28.68
C ALA A 496 -16.20 21.18 27.19
N ASN A 497 -15.21 22.01 26.83
CA ASN A 497 -14.97 22.50 25.48
C ASN A 497 -13.50 22.26 25.04
N SER A 498 -12.82 21.29 25.65
CA SER A 498 -11.47 20.87 25.25
C SER A 498 -11.44 19.42 24.81
N ARG A 499 -10.43 19.04 24.01
CA ARG A 499 -10.16 17.65 23.66
C ARG A 499 -10.00 16.81 24.94
N THR A 500 -10.62 15.64 24.99
CA THR A 500 -10.59 14.79 26.19
C THR A 500 -9.58 13.67 26.00
N LEU A 501 -8.48 13.69 26.76
CA LEU A 501 -7.41 12.71 26.66
C LEU A 501 -7.10 12.10 28.02
N TYR A 502 -6.95 10.79 28.05
CA TYR A 502 -6.74 10.01 29.25
C TYR A 502 -5.43 9.23 29.19
N THR A 503 -4.91 8.89 30.36
CA THR A 503 -3.83 7.93 30.54
C THR A 503 -4.08 7.07 31.78
N GLU A 504 -3.21 6.09 31.99
CA GLU A 504 -3.26 5.17 33.12
C GLU A 504 -3.15 5.91 34.46
N PRO A 505 -3.95 5.52 35.46
CA PRO A 505 -3.72 5.97 36.81
C PRO A 505 -2.49 5.29 37.42
N ALA A 506 -1.83 5.97 38.35
CA ALA A 506 -0.78 5.33 39.17
C ALA A 506 -1.34 4.20 40.06
N SER A 507 -2.64 4.24 40.39
CA SER A 507 -3.35 3.18 41.11
C SER A 507 -4.86 3.31 40.96
N GLY A 508 -5.58 2.19 40.97
CA GLY A 508 -7.05 2.16 40.88
C GLY A 508 -7.57 2.15 39.44
N THR A 509 -8.86 2.46 39.27
CA THR A 509 -9.57 2.30 37.98
C THR A 509 -9.95 3.62 37.31
N THR A 510 -9.85 4.74 38.01
CA THR A 510 -10.20 6.06 37.44
C THR A 510 -9.07 6.54 36.54
N LEU A 511 -9.36 6.80 35.27
CA LEU A 511 -8.35 7.30 34.33
C LEU A 511 -7.82 8.68 34.73
N LEU A 512 -6.55 8.91 34.45
CA LEU A 512 -5.88 10.18 34.70
C LEU A 512 -6.03 11.10 33.47
N ASP A 513 -6.24 12.39 33.69
CA ASP A 513 -6.21 13.40 32.61
C ASP A 513 -4.78 13.52 32.04
N LEU A 514 -4.62 13.33 30.73
CA LEU A 514 -3.39 13.69 30.01
C LEU A 514 -3.37 15.20 29.77
N GLY A 515 -3.14 15.95 30.85
CA GLY A 515 -3.15 17.41 30.87
C GLY A 515 -1.95 17.98 31.60
N VAL A 516 -1.62 19.25 31.34
CA VAL A 516 -0.42 19.92 31.88
C VAL A 516 -0.40 19.94 33.41
N THR A 517 -1.57 19.88 34.07
CA THR A 517 -1.66 19.80 35.53
C THR A 517 -1.03 18.51 36.11
N ASN A 518 -0.92 17.46 35.29
CA ASN A 518 -0.29 16.18 35.65
C ASN A 518 1.13 16.03 35.09
N ALA A 519 1.69 17.03 34.40
CA ALA A 519 3.01 16.97 33.76
C ALA A 519 4.12 16.53 34.72
N ALA A 520 4.14 17.07 35.95
CA ALA A 520 5.14 16.68 36.96
C ALA A 520 5.08 15.19 37.34
N SER A 521 3.91 14.56 37.26
CA SER A 521 3.73 13.13 37.57
C SER A 521 4.02 12.21 36.39
N LEU A 522 3.97 12.74 35.17
CA LEU A 522 4.19 12.01 33.91
C LEU A 522 5.59 12.29 33.32
N GLN A 523 6.38 13.16 33.96
CA GLN A 523 7.68 13.60 33.45
C GLN A 523 8.60 12.44 33.07
N SER A 524 8.66 11.39 33.92
CA SER A 524 9.46 10.20 33.68
C SER A 524 8.94 9.34 32.53
N ASP A 525 7.62 9.22 32.43
CA ASP A 525 6.96 8.41 31.39
C ASP A 525 7.19 9.05 30.02
N LEU A 526 7.19 10.40 29.95
CA LEU A 526 7.47 11.19 28.75
C LEU A 526 8.97 11.27 28.38
N GLY A 527 9.88 10.73 29.21
CA GLY A 527 11.33 10.86 28.97
C GLY A 527 11.86 12.30 29.03
N SER A 528 11.08 13.24 29.58
CA SER A 528 11.32 14.68 29.48
C SER A 528 12.36 15.21 30.48
N ALA A 529 13.19 16.17 30.03
CA ALA A 529 14.29 16.71 30.83
C ALA A 529 13.82 17.61 32.00
N SER A 530 12.67 18.26 31.87
CA SER A 530 12.07 19.10 32.89
C SER A 530 10.54 19.04 32.87
N VAL A 531 9.90 19.54 33.93
CA VAL A 531 8.43 19.64 33.99
C VAL A 531 7.89 20.57 32.90
N ALA A 532 8.63 21.63 32.53
CA ALA A 532 8.22 22.53 31.45
C ALA A 532 8.23 21.79 30.11
N ASP A 533 9.27 20.99 29.83
CA ASP A 533 9.32 20.16 28.62
C ASP A 533 8.19 19.12 28.60
N ALA A 534 7.85 18.55 29.76
CA ALA A 534 6.71 17.65 29.90
C ALA A 534 5.37 18.35 29.61
N GLU A 535 5.19 19.60 30.06
CA GLU A 535 3.99 20.39 29.74
C GLU A 535 3.87 20.62 28.23
N ASP A 536 4.97 20.96 27.56
CA ASP A 536 4.97 21.20 26.11
C ASP A 536 4.77 19.91 25.31
N LEU A 537 5.36 18.79 25.73
CA LEU A 537 5.08 17.47 25.13
C LEU A 537 3.62 17.06 25.31
N ILE A 538 3.03 17.33 26.48
CA ILE A 538 1.59 17.08 26.69
C ILE A 538 0.76 17.98 25.77
N ARG A 539 1.05 19.29 25.67
CA ARG A 539 0.35 20.19 24.75
C ARG A 539 0.44 19.69 23.31
N TRP A 540 1.63 19.28 22.88
CA TRP A 540 1.86 18.72 21.55
C TRP A 540 1.07 17.43 21.32
N ALA A 541 1.13 16.47 22.26
CA ALA A 541 0.39 15.21 22.18
C ALA A 541 -1.13 15.44 22.15
N ARG A 542 -1.61 16.46 22.87
CA ARG A 542 -3.01 16.88 22.81
C ARG A 542 -3.37 17.48 21.46
N GLY A 543 -2.41 18.01 20.71
CA GLY A 543 -2.55 18.51 19.34
C GLY A 543 -2.33 20.01 19.17
N GLN A 544 -1.78 20.70 20.18
CA GLN A 544 -1.40 22.12 20.05
C GLN A 544 -0.14 22.29 19.19
N ASP A 545 -0.07 23.36 18.43
CA ASP A 545 1.11 23.72 17.63
C ASP A 545 2.20 24.42 18.45
N VAL A 546 2.73 23.71 19.46
CA VAL A 546 3.74 24.28 20.39
C VAL A 546 5.03 24.76 19.73
N ASP A 547 5.30 24.31 18.50
CA ASP A 547 6.52 24.59 17.75
C ASP A 547 6.31 25.60 16.61
N ASP A 548 5.10 26.18 16.46
CA ASP A 548 4.77 27.19 15.44
C ASP A 548 5.10 26.68 14.02
N LEU A 549 4.55 25.51 13.66
CA LEU A 549 4.89 24.78 12.44
C LEU A 549 4.56 25.55 11.15
N ASP A 550 3.59 26.47 11.20
CA ASP A 550 3.23 27.33 10.08
C ASP A 550 3.83 28.75 10.16
N ALA A 551 4.59 29.04 11.22
CA ALA A 551 5.33 30.27 11.47
C ALA A 551 4.46 31.53 11.50
N ASP A 552 3.22 31.41 11.98
CA ASP A 552 2.28 32.52 12.13
C ASP A 552 2.35 33.20 13.54
N GLY A 553 2.97 32.52 14.51
CA GLY A 553 3.20 32.97 15.88
C GLY A 553 2.13 32.56 16.90
N ASP A 554 1.10 31.80 16.52
CA ASP A 554 0.09 31.22 17.41
C ASP A 554 0.40 29.76 17.77
N VAL A 555 0.96 29.56 18.96
CA VAL A 555 1.33 28.21 19.44
C VAL A 555 0.21 27.46 20.17
N ALA A 556 -0.97 28.08 20.33
CA ALA A 556 -2.09 27.53 21.09
C ALA A 556 -3.15 26.86 20.21
N GLU A 557 -3.05 27.05 18.90
CA GLU A 557 -3.95 26.46 17.92
C GLU A 557 -3.61 25.01 17.60
N ALA A 558 -4.42 24.40 16.75
CA ALA A 558 -4.24 23.01 16.37
C ALA A 558 -3.10 22.86 15.36
N ARG A 559 -2.22 21.86 15.57
CA ARG A 559 -1.21 21.48 14.57
C ARG A 559 -1.87 21.13 13.22
N PRO A 560 -1.15 21.19 12.08
CA PRO A 560 -1.72 21.00 10.75
C PRO A 560 -2.53 19.71 10.56
N TRP A 561 -2.17 18.63 11.28
CA TRP A 561 -2.97 17.41 11.33
C TRP A 561 -2.79 16.68 12.66
N LEU A 562 -3.88 16.19 13.26
CA LEU A 562 -3.85 15.63 14.61
C LEU A 562 -3.79 14.12 14.67
N LEU A 563 -4.45 13.42 13.75
CA LEU A 563 -4.64 11.97 13.84
C LEU A 563 -3.43 11.23 13.25
N GLY A 564 -2.81 10.38 14.08
CA GLY A 564 -1.70 9.51 13.66
C GLY A 564 -2.13 8.36 12.76
N ALA A 565 -1.16 7.67 12.16
CA ALA A 565 -1.39 6.51 11.29
C ALA A 565 -2.03 5.34 12.06
N PRO A 566 -3.19 4.80 11.66
CA PRO A 566 -3.66 3.52 12.17
C PRO A 566 -2.98 2.36 11.43
N LEU A 567 -1.72 2.03 11.72
CA LEU A 567 -0.91 1.15 10.87
C LEU A 567 -1.51 -0.27 10.69
N HIS A 568 -1.75 -0.98 11.79
CA HIS A 568 -2.38 -2.31 11.83
C HIS A 568 -3.70 -2.32 12.61
N SER A 569 -4.01 -1.24 13.33
CA SER A 569 -5.24 -1.16 14.13
C SER A 569 -6.48 -1.05 13.24
N ARG A 570 -7.17 -2.18 13.09
CA ARG A 570 -8.47 -2.25 12.40
C ARG A 570 -9.56 -1.58 13.24
N PRO A 571 -10.34 -0.64 12.70
CA PRO A 571 -11.40 0.01 13.47
C PRO A 571 -12.45 -0.99 13.97
N LEU A 572 -12.78 -0.92 15.25
CA LEU A 572 -13.80 -1.75 15.89
C LEU A 572 -15.04 -0.89 16.20
N PRO A 573 -16.10 -0.97 15.37
CA PRO A 573 -17.36 -0.36 15.72
C PRO A 573 -18.13 -1.22 16.74
N LEU A 574 -18.59 -0.58 17.81
CA LEU A 574 -19.40 -1.16 18.86
C LEU A 574 -20.77 -0.45 18.95
N ASN A 575 -21.83 -1.25 18.93
CA ASN A 575 -23.22 -0.77 19.01
C ASN A 575 -23.74 -0.87 20.45
N TYR A 576 -24.05 0.28 21.05
CA TYR A 576 -24.60 0.40 22.40
C TYR A 576 -26.14 0.42 22.43
N GLY A 577 -26.79 0.35 21.26
CA GLY A 577 -28.23 0.32 21.12
C GLY A 577 -28.92 1.67 21.34
N ALA A 578 -30.19 1.63 21.69
CA ALA A 578 -31.05 2.81 21.84
C ALA A 578 -30.90 3.46 23.22
N ARG A 579 -29.66 3.65 23.68
CA ARG A 579 -29.40 4.19 25.03
C ARG A 579 -29.68 5.69 25.10
N GLY A 580 -30.21 6.15 26.23
CA GLY A 580 -30.50 7.57 26.45
C GLY A 580 -31.48 8.14 25.42
N SER A 581 -31.01 9.07 24.59
CA SER A 581 -31.81 9.73 23.54
C SER A 581 -31.64 9.09 22.15
N TYR A 582 -30.82 8.04 22.01
CA TYR A 582 -30.68 7.29 20.77
C TYR A 582 -31.91 6.39 20.54
N THR A 583 -32.10 5.91 19.31
CA THR A 583 -33.26 5.10 18.93
C THR A 583 -32.83 3.81 18.23
N ALA A 584 -33.74 2.87 18.04
CA ALA A 584 -33.42 1.63 17.31
C ALA A 584 -32.98 1.88 15.86
N THR A 585 -33.45 2.97 15.22
CA THR A 585 -33.09 3.35 13.84
C THR A 585 -31.85 4.23 13.75
N ASN A 586 -31.43 4.83 14.87
CA ASN A 586 -30.18 5.56 15.02
C ASN A 586 -29.56 5.14 16.35
N PRO A 587 -29.00 3.91 16.43
CA PRO A 587 -28.39 3.41 17.65
C PRO A 587 -27.07 4.14 17.93
N ASP A 588 -26.65 4.12 19.18
CA ASP A 588 -25.36 4.70 19.56
C ASP A 588 -24.20 3.80 19.14
N ILE A 589 -23.52 4.16 18.05
CA ILE A 589 -22.36 3.43 17.52
C ILE A 589 -21.09 4.23 17.80
N ARG A 590 -20.11 3.58 18.45
CA ARG A 590 -18.78 4.13 18.73
C ARG A 590 -17.71 3.28 18.05
N ILE A 591 -16.67 3.91 17.52
CA ILE A 591 -15.61 3.25 16.78
C ILE A 591 -14.31 3.39 17.57
N PHE A 592 -13.67 2.27 17.88
CA PHE A 592 -12.38 2.21 18.55
C PHE A 592 -11.26 1.95 17.54
N MET A 593 -10.17 2.70 17.62
CA MET A 593 -9.03 2.58 16.71
C MET A 593 -7.77 3.08 17.41
N GLY A 594 -6.73 2.25 17.46
CA GLY A 594 -5.37 2.66 17.79
C GLY A 594 -4.72 3.42 16.64
N SER A 595 -3.82 4.33 16.98
CA SER A 595 -2.96 4.98 15.99
C SER A 595 -1.60 5.36 16.57
N GLU A 596 -0.68 5.63 15.64
CA GLU A 596 0.73 5.92 15.90
C GLU A 596 1.01 7.30 16.51
N ASP A 597 -0.03 8.08 16.81
CA ASP A 597 0.03 9.22 17.73
C ASP A 597 0.00 8.80 19.21
N GLY A 598 0.12 7.50 19.48
CA GLY A 598 0.23 6.91 20.81
C GLY A 598 -1.10 6.65 21.51
N MET A 599 -2.21 6.65 20.77
CA MET A 599 -3.53 6.70 21.37
C MET A 599 -4.48 5.60 20.87
N MET A 600 -5.32 5.10 21.77
CA MET A 600 -6.56 4.39 21.45
C MET A 600 -7.71 5.40 21.43
N HIS A 601 -8.24 5.69 20.25
CA HIS A 601 -9.29 6.68 20.04
C HIS A 601 -10.69 6.06 20.13
N MET A 602 -11.66 6.85 20.57
CA MET A 602 -13.08 6.53 20.45
C MET A 602 -13.83 7.62 19.66
N PHE A 603 -14.35 7.25 18.49
CA PHE A 603 -15.13 8.15 17.62
C PHE A 603 -16.62 7.87 17.69
N ARG A 604 -17.45 8.93 17.66
CA ARG A 604 -18.91 8.82 17.58
C ARG A 604 -19.38 8.79 16.14
N ASN A 605 -20.18 7.78 15.78
CA ASN A 605 -20.76 7.69 14.44
C ASN A 605 -21.77 8.81 14.13
N THR A 606 -22.79 8.93 14.97
CA THR A 606 -23.88 9.91 14.84
C THR A 606 -24.25 10.50 16.19
N THR A 607 -24.78 11.72 16.18
CA THR A 607 -25.43 12.31 17.35
C THR A 607 -26.74 11.57 17.64
N ALA A 608 -27.27 11.69 18.87
CA ALA A 608 -28.59 11.14 19.21
C ALA A 608 -29.71 11.68 18.30
N GLY A 609 -29.55 12.88 17.75
CA GLY A 609 -30.48 13.49 16.79
C GLY A 609 -30.37 12.96 15.35
N GLY A 610 -29.43 12.06 15.06
CA GLY A 610 -29.24 11.42 13.75
C GLY A 610 -28.31 12.15 12.78
N ALA A 611 -27.72 13.29 13.19
CA ALA A 611 -26.70 13.95 12.38
C ALA A 611 -25.37 13.18 12.44
N ASP A 612 -24.69 13.05 11.30
CA ASP A 612 -23.31 12.55 11.22
C ASP A 612 -22.38 13.33 12.16
N SER A 613 -21.52 12.61 12.88
CA SER A 613 -20.69 13.17 13.94
C SER A 613 -19.21 13.11 13.57
N GLY A 614 -18.61 11.92 13.59
CA GLY A 614 -17.16 11.72 13.39
C GLY A 614 -16.29 12.25 14.53
N VAL A 615 -16.86 12.94 15.51
CA VAL A 615 -16.17 13.52 16.66
C VAL A 615 -15.48 12.44 17.49
N GLU A 616 -14.21 12.68 17.81
CA GLU A 616 -13.48 11.96 18.86
C GLU A 616 -14.02 12.39 20.24
N ASP A 617 -14.59 11.45 20.97
CA ASP A 617 -15.12 11.71 22.31
C ASP A 617 -14.05 11.70 23.39
N TRP A 618 -13.11 10.78 23.26
CA TRP A 618 -11.91 10.70 24.06
C TRP A 618 -10.87 9.83 23.34
N ALA A 619 -9.61 9.98 23.75
CA ALA A 619 -8.57 9.02 23.43
C ALA A 619 -7.76 8.67 24.69
N PHE A 620 -7.14 7.49 24.69
CA PHE A 620 -6.36 6.95 25.80
C PHE A 620 -4.93 6.64 25.36
N MET A 621 -3.96 7.25 26.03
CA MET A 621 -2.53 7.02 25.81
C MET A 621 -1.95 6.17 26.95
N PRO A 622 -1.48 4.95 26.68
CA PRO A 622 -0.70 4.18 27.63
C PRO A 622 0.55 4.92 28.08
N ARG A 623 0.98 4.75 29.34
CA ARG A 623 2.23 5.35 29.82
C ARG A 623 3.45 4.74 29.14
N SER A 624 3.38 3.47 28.75
CA SER A 624 4.48 2.74 28.14
C SER A 624 4.93 3.26 26.78
N VAL A 625 4.12 4.10 26.10
CA VAL A 625 4.44 4.68 24.79
C VAL A 625 4.74 6.18 24.85
N MET A 626 4.69 6.79 26.04
CA MET A 626 4.86 8.24 26.21
C MET A 626 6.27 8.73 25.87
N ASP A 627 7.28 7.87 26.00
CA ASP A 627 8.67 8.17 25.67
C ASP A 627 8.88 8.42 24.17
N LYS A 628 7.92 7.98 23.32
CA LYS A 628 7.96 8.19 21.87
C LYS A 628 7.48 9.57 21.44
N MET A 629 6.78 10.31 22.31
CA MET A 629 6.18 11.60 21.96
C MET A 629 7.22 12.66 21.59
N ASP A 630 8.41 12.62 22.19
CA ASP A 630 9.51 13.53 21.83
C ASP A 630 10.04 13.29 20.41
N VAL A 631 10.12 12.01 20.00
CA VAL A 631 10.55 11.62 18.65
C VAL A 631 9.52 12.07 17.61
N LEU A 632 8.22 11.80 17.88
CA LEU A 632 7.13 12.22 17.00
C LEU A 632 7.01 13.75 16.90
N ARG A 633 7.22 14.48 18.00
CA ARG A 633 7.26 15.96 18.01
C ARG A 633 8.43 16.51 17.22
N THR A 634 9.64 16.02 17.49
CA THR A 634 10.86 16.44 16.80
C THR A 634 10.76 16.15 15.30
N ASN A 635 10.11 15.05 14.94
CA ASN A 635 9.78 14.67 13.57
C ASN A 635 10.99 14.68 12.60
N ALA A 636 12.16 14.29 13.10
CA ALA A 636 13.36 14.17 12.29
C ALA A 636 13.29 12.92 11.39
N PRO A 637 13.97 12.91 10.23
CA PRO A 637 14.14 11.70 9.43
C PRO A 637 14.80 10.58 10.25
N GLY A 638 14.23 9.38 10.21
CA GLY A 638 14.72 8.24 10.98
C GLY A 638 13.69 7.11 11.10
N ALA A 639 14.01 6.12 11.95
CA ALA A 639 13.09 5.02 12.23
C ALA A 639 11.78 5.53 12.85
N HIS A 640 10.66 5.05 12.32
CA HIS A 640 9.33 5.37 12.84
C HIS A 640 9.15 4.74 14.23
N PRO A 641 8.75 5.52 15.26
CA PRO A 641 8.47 4.95 16.57
C PRO A 641 7.07 4.34 16.60
N TYR A 642 6.99 3.03 16.81
CA TYR A 642 5.72 2.33 17.02
C TYR A 642 5.12 2.61 18.40
N THR A 643 3.79 2.65 18.48
CA THR A 643 3.01 2.99 19.67
C THR A 643 1.73 2.14 19.79
N VAL A 644 0.52 2.72 19.72
CA VAL A 644 -0.74 1.97 19.91
C VAL A 644 -1.24 1.45 18.56
N ASP A 645 -0.92 0.20 18.28
CA ASP A 645 -1.12 -0.36 16.94
C ASP A 645 -1.96 -1.64 16.89
N GLY A 646 -2.15 -2.30 18.03
CA GLY A 646 -2.92 -3.56 18.10
C GLY A 646 -4.40 -3.35 17.77
N ALA A 647 -4.96 -4.26 16.94
CA ALA A 647 -6.39 -4.25 16.64
C ALA A 647 -7.21 -4.44 17.94
N PRO A 648 -8.16 -3.54 18.24
CA PRO A 648 -8.97 -3.66 19.44
C PRO A 648 -9.97 -4.82 19.34
N ALA A 649 -10.24 -5.44 20.48
CA ALA A 649 -11.29 -6.44 20.67
C ALA A 649 -12.24 -6.01 21.79
N ALA A 650 -13.50 -6.46 21.75
CA ALA A 650 -14.47 -6.13 22.80
C ALA A 650 -15.19 -7.37 23.34
N TYR A 651 -15.43 -7.36 24.65
CA TYR A 651 -16.39 -8.24 25.33
C TYR A 651 -17.66 -7.46 25.61
N VAL A 652 -18.79 -7.98 25.17
CA VAL A 652 -20.12 -7.39 25.39
C VAL A 652 -21.01 -8.43 26.05
N ALA A 653 -21.63 -8.05 27.15
CA ALA A 653 -22.61 -8.85 27.85
C ALA A 653 -23.91 -8.05 27.99
N ASP A 654 -24.89 -8.37 27.15
CA ASP A 654 -26.29 -7.96 27.31
C ASP A 654 -27.02 -9.10 28.04
N GLY A 655 -27.19 -8.94 29.35
CA GLY A 655 -27.80 -9.95 30.21
C GLY A 655 -29.32 -10.02 30.05
N ASN A 656 -29.94 -8.97 29.51
CA ASN A 656 -31.39 -8.86 29.40
C ASN A 656 -31.90 -9.12 27.96
N GLY A 657 -31.01 -9.10 26.97
CA GLY A 657 -31.24 -9.42 25.56
C GLY A 657 -32.04 -8.36 24.79
N ASN A 658 -32.04 -7.10 25.23
CA ASN A 658 -32.79 -6.02 24.60
C ASN A 658 -32.05 -5.32 23.45
N GLY A 659 -30.78 -5.68 23.19
CA GLY A 659 -29.94 -5.09 22.16
C GLY A 659 -29.46 -3.67 22.47
N THR A 660 -29.49 -3.27 23.74
CA THR A 660 -29.02 -1.99 24.27
C THR A 660 -28.17 -2.26 25.50
N ILE A 661 -26.98 -1.68 25.56
CA ILE A 661 -26.07 -1.91 26.69
C ILE A 661 -26.51 -0.97 27.83
N ASP A 662 -27.41 -1.47 28.69
CA ASP A 662 -27.96 -0.73 29.82
C ASP A 662 -28.22 -1.64 31.04
N GLY A 663 -28.79 -1.10 32.13
CA GLY A 663 -29.48 -1.95 33.11
C GLY A 663 -28.70 -3.11 33.77
N GLY A 664 -27.37 -3.06 33.90
CA GLY A 664 -26.54 -4.14 34.46
C GLY A 664 -25.70 -4.90 33.43
N ASP A 665 -25.81 -4.53 32.16
CA ASP A 665 -24.98 -5.00 31.05
C ASP A 665 -23.54 -4.46 31.15
N SER A 666 -22.65 -4.99 30.32
CA SER A 666 -21.23 -4.60 30.34
C SER A 666 -20.59 -4.61 28.96
N ALA A 667 -19.69 -3.65 28.74
CA ALA A 667 -18.82 -3.60 27.57
C ALA A 667 -17.37 -3.30 28.00
N TYR A 668 -16.45 -4.15 27.58
CA TYR A 668 -15.01 -4.04 27.89
C TYR A 668 -14.22 -4.07 26.60
N LEU A 669 -13.21 -3.22 26.50
CA LEU A 669 -12.31 -3.07 25.36
C LEU A 669 -10.93 -3.64 25.74
N TYR A 670 -10.30 -4.36 24.83
CA TYR A 670 -8.94 -4.91 24.98
C TYR A 670 -8.10 -4.57 23.76
N PHE A 671 -6.84 -4.24 23.96
CA PHE A 671 -5.91 -3.98 22.85
C PHE A 671 -4.47 -4.22 23.30
N GLY A 672 -3.62 -4.58 22.34
CA GLY A 672 -2.16 -4.63 22.47
C GLY A 672 -1.50 -3.43 21.79
N LEU A 673 -0.18 -3.42 21.80
CA LEU A 673 0.66 -2.38 21.20
C LEU A 673 1.42 -2.87 19.96
N ARG A 674 1.39 -4.17 19.63
CA ARG A 674 2.27 -4.76 18.59
C ARG A 674 3.73 -4.37 18.85
N ARG A 675 4.41 -3.75 17.87
CA ARG A 675 5.79 -3.23 18.00
C ARG A 675 5.93 -2.07 18.98
N GLY A 676 4.85 -1.39 19.33
CA GLY A 676 4.90 -0.31 20.31
C GLY A 676 5.09 -0.76 21.76
N GLY A 677 5.00 -2.07 22.03
CA GLY A 677 5.42 -2.60 23.32
C GLY A 677 4.82 -3.95 23.74
N LYS A 678 5.33 -4.40 24.89
CA LYS A 678 5.05 -5.70 25.50
C LYS A 678 3.96 -5.57 26.56
N ALA A 679 2.79 -5.07 26.16
CA ALA A 679 1.68 -4.84 27.08
C ALA A 679 0.29 -4.97 26.43
N TYR A 680 -0.68 -5.46 27.21
CA TYR A 680 -2.10 -5.43 26.89
C TYR A 680 -2.85 -4.54 27.89
N TYR A 681 -3.88 -3.85 27.38
CA TYR A 681 -4.70 -2.94 28.16
C TYR A 681 -6.16 -3.34 28.09
N ALA A 682 -6.88 -3.14 29.21
CA ALA A 682 -8.31 -3.32 29.28
C ALA A 682 -9.02 -2.09 29.83
N LEU A 683 -10.01 -1.61 29.10
CA LEU A 683 -10.86 -0.48 29.49
C LEU A 683 -12.30 -0.93 29.68
N ASN A 684 -12.94 -0.41 30.72
CA ASN A 684 -14.37 -0.48 30.88
C ASN A 684 -15.01 0.64 30.05
N VAL A 685 -15.71 0.25 28.99
CA VAL A 685 -16.40 1.15 28.08
C VAL A 685 -17.91 0.97 28.14
N THR A 686 -18.43 0.31 29.19
CA THR A 686 -19.88 0.11 29.41
C THR A 686 -20.66 1.42 29.31
N ASN A 687 -20.09 2.50 29.86
CA ASN A 687 -20.50 3.85 29.51
C ASN A 687 -19.46 4.45 28.54
N PRO A 688 -19.76 4.54 27.23
CA PRO A 688 -18.79 5.02 26.27
C PRO A 688 -18.43 6.50 26.48
N ASP A 689 -19.29 7.31 27.13
CA ASP A 689 -18.98 8.73 27.36
C ASP A 689 -18.07 8.94 28.59
N ASN A 690 -17.84 7.92 29.41
CA ASN A 690 -16.99 8.01 30.60
C ASN A 690 -16.30 6.66 30.88
N PRO A 691 -15.18 6.38 30.17
CA PRO A 691 -14.44 5.14 30.30
C PRO A 691 -13.68 5.06 31.64
N SER A 692 -13.30 3.85 32.04
CA SER A 692 -12.41 3.62 33.19
C SER A 692 -11.41 2.51 32.91
N MET A 693 -10.28 2.49 33.62
CA MET A 693 -9.31 1.38 33.54
C MET A 693 -9.89 0.12 34.19
N LEU A 694 -9.67 -1.05 33.59
CA LEU A 694 -9.91 -2.35 34.23
C LEU A 694 -8.61 -2.90 34.79
N TRP A 695 -7.64 -3.15 33.90
CA TRP A 695 -6.34 -3.71 34.21
C TRP A 695 -5.39 -3.48 33.03
N SER A 696 -4.09 -3.57 33.28
CA SER A 696 -3.02 -3.70 32.29
C SER A 696 -2.19 -4.94 32.61
N ILE A 697 -1.60 -5.53 31.58
CA ILE A 697 -0.66 -6.65 31.66
C ILE A 697 0.61 -6.20 30.96
N ASP A 698 1.74 -6.37 31.63
CA ASP A 698 3.08 -6.12 31.10
C ASP A 698 3.93 -7.41 31.18
N LYS A 699 5.15 -7.36 30.63
CA LYS A 699 6.13 -8.45 30.75
C LYS A 699 6.65 -8.57 32.18
N SER A 700 5.84 -9.14 33.07
CA SER A 700 6.21 -9.38 34.46
C SER A 700 5.43 -10.52 35.11
N GLY A 701 5.99 -11.11 36.17
CA GLY A 701 5.29 -12.10 37.01
C GLY A 701 4.76 -13.29 36.22
N ASP A 702 3.44 -13.51 36.27
CA ASP A 702 2.75 -14.59 35.58
C ASP A 702 2.87 -14.52 34.03
N PHE A 703 3.25 -13.34 33.51
CA PHE A 703 3.40 -13.00 32.09
C PHE A 703 4.86 -12.71 31.70
N ALA A 704 5.83 -13.33 32.38
CA ALA A 704 7.25 -13.08 32.15
C ALA A 704 7.73 -13.43 30.73
N GLU A 705 7.03 -14.30 30.02
CA GLU A 705 7.34 -14.72 28.64
C GLU A 705 6.69 -13.82 27.58
N LEU A 706 5.98 -12.75 27.98
CA LEU A 706 5.34 -11.83 27.04
C LEU A 706 6.39 -11.09 26.18
N GLY A 707 6.24 -11.18 24.85
CA GLY A 707 6.96 -10.39 23.86
C GLY A 707 6.14 -9.22 23.33
N MET A 708 6.49 -8.73 22.14
CA MET A 708 5.73 -7.68 21.45
C MET A 708 4.33 -8.16 21.10
N THR A 709 3.31 -7.38 21.41
CA THR A 709 1.91 -7.85 21.47
C THR A 709 1.21 -7.87 20.10
N PHE A 710 1.75 -8.67 19.17
CA PHE A 710 1.25 -8.84 17.80
C PHE A 710 -0.09 -9.58 17.74
N SER A 711 -0.28 -10.57 18.62
CA SER A 711 -1.49 -11.38 18.70
C SER A 711 -2.67 -10.57 19.22
N SER A 712 -3.74 -10.45 18.44
CA SER A 712 -4.95 -9.74 18.85
C SER A 712 -5.71 -10.53 19.92
N PRO A 713 -6.15 -9.90 21.03
CA PRO A 713 -6.87 -10.60 22.09
C PRO A 713 -8.15 -11.29 21.60
N ARG A 714 -8.21 -12.62 21.66
CA ARG A 714 -9.41 -13.39 21.32
C ARG A 714 -10.35 -13.49 22.51
N VAL A 715 -11.46 -12.76 22.44
CA VAL A 715 -12.51 -12.78 23.48
C VAL A 715 -13.37 -14.04 23.35
N GLY A 716 -13.64 -14.70 24.48
CA GLY A 716 -14.51 -15.87 24.53
C GLY A 716 -14.91 -16.28 25.94
N LYS A 717 -15.37 -17.52 26.09
CA LYS A 717 -15.67 -18.15 27.38
C LYS A 717 -15.01 -19.51 27.45
N VAL A 718 -14.52 -19.88 28.63
CA VAL A 718 -14.00 -21.22 28.92
C VAL A 718 -14.64 -21.75 30.18
N LYS A 719 -14.75 -23.07 30.30
CA LYS A 719 -15.43 -23.72 31.42
C LYS A 719 -14.57 -24.79 32.05
N PHE A 720 -13.76 -24.38 33.02
CA PHE A 720 -12.94 -25.28 33.82
C PHE A 720 -13.57 -25.61 35.19
N GLY A 721 -14.82 -25.22 35.43
CA GLY A 721 -15.49 -25.46 36.71
C GLY A 721 -17.00 -25.25 36.58
N ALA A 722 -17.67 -24.98 37.69
CA ALA A 722 -19.14 -24.89 37.70
C ALA A 722 -19.71 -23.74 36.84
N SER A 723 -18.90 -22.79 36.37
CA SER A 723 -19.35 -21.60 35.64
C SER A 723 -18.49 -21.35 34.41
N SER A 724 -19.14 -20.92 33.33
CA SER A 724 -18.47 -20.37 32.14
C SER A 724 -17.83 -19.03 32.51
N THR A 725 -16.52 -18.94 32.36
CA THR A 725 -15.73 -17.76 32.71
C THR A 725 -15.37 -16.98 31.44
N PRO A 726 -15.66 -15.66 31.36
CA PRO A 726 -15.24 -14.85 30.23
C PRO A 726 -13.72 -14.66 30.26
N VAL A 727 -13.10 -14.85 29.10
CA VAL A 727 -11.65 -14.82 28.95
C VAL A 727 -11.23 -14.06 27.70
N ILE A 728 -10.00 -13.57 27.74
CA ILE A 728 -9.23 -13.26 26.54
C ILE A 728 -8.10 -14.27 26.40
N ILE A 729 -7.79 -14.62 25.17
CA ILE A 729 -6.78 -15.61 24.82
C ILE A 729 -5.88 -15.01 23.76
N PHE A 730 -4.57 -15.08 23.94
CA PHE A 730 -3.59 -14.50 23.03
C PHE A 730 -2.27 -15.29 23.05
N GLY A 731 -1.54 -15.23 21.94
CA GLY A 731 -0.16 -15.70 21.85
C GLY A 731 0.78 -14.79 22.64
N GLY A 732 1.94 -15.33 23.00
CA GLY A 732 2.93 -14.65 23.84
C GLY A 732 3.53 -13.43 23.18
N GLY A 733 3.39 -13.28 21.86
CA GLY A 733 3.87 -12.14 21.11
C GLY A 733 5.06 -12.49 20.23
N TYR A 734 5.62 -11.46 19.59
CA TYR A 734 6.82 -11.52 18.74
C TYR A 734 8.07 -11.20 19.55
N ASP A 735 9.17 -11.93 19.34
CA ASP A 735 10.50 -11.55 19.82
C ASP A 735 11.25 -10.81 18.69
N GLU A 736 11.88 -9.68 19.03
CA GLU A 736 12.56 -8.81 18.06
C GLU A 736 13.88 -9.43 17.56
N ASN A 737 14.41 -10.46 18.23
CA ASN A 737 15.55 -11.21 17.72
C ASN A 737 15.29 -11.78 16.31
N LYS A 738 14.02 -12.14 16.00
CA LYS A 738 13.62 -12.64 14.68
C LYS A 738 13.74 -11.58 13.57
N ASP A 739 13.99 -10.31 13.88
CA ASP A 739 14.28 -9.29 12.87
C ASP A 739 15.69 -9.50 12.26
N ASP A 740 16.62 -10.07 13.03
CA ASP A 740 18.05 -10.18 12.67
C ASP A 740 18.56 -11.64 12.56
N ASP A 741 17.78 -12.63 13.03
CA ASP A 741 18.21 -14.02 13.19
C ASP A 741 17.03 -15.01 13.01
N ASP A 742 17.34 -16.30 12.83
CA ASP A 742 16.40 -17.43 12.79
C ASP A 742 16.48 -18.33 14.04
N ASP A 743 17.33 -18.01 15.02
CA ASP A 743 17.52 -18.68 16.32
C ASP A 743 16.25 -18.77 17.20
N ASP A 744 16.24 -19.69 18.19
CA ASP A 744 15.16 -19.86 19.18
C ASP A 744 14.86 -18.56 19.96
N ASP A 745 13.58 -18.32 20.25
CA ASP A 745 13.12 -17.08 20.86
C ASP A 745 13.21 -17.08 22.39
N SER A 746 13.59 -15.92 22.93
CA SER A 746 13.79 -15.71 24.37
C SER A 746 12.52 -15.23 25.09
N GLU A 747 11.55 -14.77 24.33
CA GLU A 747 10.23 -14.31 24.74
C GLU A 747 9.20 -14.62 23.65
N GLY A 748 7.93 -14.33 23.88
CA GLY A 748 6.86 -14.55 22.93
C GLY A 748 6.39 -16.01 22.81
N ASN A 749 7.19 -16.97 23.29
CA ASN A 749 6.95 -18.41 23.24
C ASN A 749 5.97 -18.92 24.33
N ALA A 750 4.77 -18.32 24.35
CA ALA A 750 3.71 -18.70 25.27
C ALA A 750 2.31 -18.58 24.64
N ILE A 751 1.32 -19.21 25.26
CA ILE A 751 -0.10 -19.00 24.99
C ILE A 751 -0.77 -18.70 26.32
N TYR A 752 -1.51 -17.59 26.40
CA TYR A 752 -2.14 -17.15 27.63
C TYR A 752 -3.67 -17.24 27.55
N VAL A 753 -4.29 -17.73 28.63
CA VAL A 753 -5.72 -17.64 28.90
C VAL A 753 -5.90 -16.78 30.13
N VAL A 754 -6.52 -15.62 29.97
CA VAL A 754 -6.61 -14.58 30.99
C VAL A 754 -8.07 -14.27 31.29
N ASN A 755 -8.39 -14.04 32.56
CA ASN A 755 -9.72 -13.60 32.95
C ASN A 755 -9.99 -12.19 32.38
N ALA A 756 -11.02 -12.07 31.55
CA ALA A 756 -11.33 -10.84 30.82
C ALA A 756 -11.67 -9.66 31.76
N ILE A 757 -12.20 -9.92 32.95
CA ILE A 757 -12.71 -8.89 33.86
C ILE A 757 -11.60 -8.30 34.74
N ASN A 758 -10.67 -9.12 35.22
CA ASN A 758 -9.71 -8.72 36.24
C ASN A 758 -8.23 -8.91 35.85
N GLY A 759 -7.94 -9.43 34.65
CA GLY A 759 -6.58 -9.59 34.13
C GLY A 759 -5.77 -10.71 34.77
N SER A 760 -6.35 -11.52 35.67
CA SER A 760 -5.61 -12.61 36.31
C SER A 760 -5.37 -13.77 35.35
N LEU A 761 -4.17 -14.35 35.39
CA LEU A 761 -3.85 -15.58 34.65
C LEU A 761 -4.80 -16.71 35.08
N ILE A 762 -5.46 -17.33 34.11
CA ILE A 762 -6.22 -18.58 34.33
C ILE A 762 -5.34 -19.77 34.01
N TRP A 763 -4.62 -19.71 32.89
CA TRP A 763 -3.74 -20.78 32.43
C TRP A 763 -2.77 -20.24 31.38
N LYS A 764 -1.55 -20.77 31.34
CA LYS A 764 -0.60 -20.57 30.24
C LYS A 764 -0.01 -21.88 29.76
N ALA A 765 0.38 -21.90 28.49
CA ALA A 765 1.35 -22.84 27.96
C ALA A 765 2.62 -22.11 27.56
N THR A 766 3.80 -22.68 27.81
CA THR A 766 5.08 -22.06 27.44
C THR A 766 6.18 -23.11 27.27
N TYR A 767 7.37 -22.66 26.87
CA TYR A 767 8.56 -23.48 26.82
C TYR A 767 8.86 -24.19 28.15
N GLY A 768 9.28 -25.44 28.07
CA GLY A 768 10.02 -26.07 29.16
C GLY A 768 10.67 -27.38 28.75
N ALA A 769 11.78 -27.73 29.41
CA ALA A 769 12.60 -28.89 29.06
C ALA A 769 11.87 -30.25 29.03
N THR A 770 10.65 -30.33 29.58
CA THR A 770 9.79 -31.51 29.49
C THR A 770 8.36 -31.09 29.17
N THR A 771 7.73 -31.80 28.24
CA THR A 771 6.31 -31.62 27.93
C THR A 771 5.41 -32.22 29.01
N GLY A 772 4.50 -31.41 29.56
CA GLY A 772 3.50 -31.85 30.51
C GLY A 772 2.95 -30.74 31.40
N ASN A 773 1.95 -31.10 32.21
CA ASN A 773 1.36 -30.20 33.19
C ASN A 773 2.35 -29.93 34.34
N VAL A 774 2.62 -28.64 34.61
CA VAL A 774 3.42 -28.18 35.76
C VAL A 774 2.51 -27.84 36.92
N SER A 775 1.39 -27.16 36.65
CA SER A 775 0.36 -26.81 37.63
C SER A 775 -1.02 -26.63 36.97
N ALA A 776 -2.03 -26.32 37.77
CA ALA A 776 -3.37 -26.01 37.24
C ALA A 776 -3.41 -24.74 36.39
N SER A 777 -2.38 -23.91 36.41
CA SER A 777 -2.29 -22.69 35.60
C SER A 777 -1.11 -22.71 34.62
N GLU A 778 -0.34 -23.79 34.54
CA GLU A 778 0.87 -23.84 33.71
C GLU A 778 1.10 -25.22 33.10
N TYR A 779 1.29 -25.24 31.79
CA TYR A 779 1.65 -26.40 30.99
C TYR A 779 2.93 -26.09 30.20
N ASN A 780 3.90 -26.99 30.22
CA ASN A 780 5.11 -26.82 29.44
C ASN A 780 5.10 -27.71 28.22
N HIS A 781 5.65 -27.23 27.11
CA HIS A 781 5.93 -28.03 25.92
C HIS A 781 7.38 -27.81 25.49
N SER A 782 8.12 -28.88 25.22
CA SER A 782 9.55 -28.79 24.90
C SER A 782 9.86 -28.20 23.54
N GLY A 783 8.89 -28.24 22.61
CA GLY A 783 9.02 -27.64 21.28
C GLY A 783 8.48 -26.21 21.17
N MET A 784 7.97 -25.60 22.25
CA MET A 784 7.54 -24.19 22.22
C MET A 784 8.76 -23.27 22.38
N VAL A 785 9.68 -23.29 21.44
CA VAL A 785 10.91 -22.47 21.48
C VAL A 785 10.72 -21.14 20.77
N ASP A 786 9.85 -21.08 19.77
CA ASP A 786 9.58 -19.90 18.96
C ASP A 786 8.43 -19.03 19.48
N SER A 787 8.51 -17.74 19.15
CA SER A 787 7.55 -16.71 19.52
C SER A 787 6.23 -16.88 18.77
N ILE A 788 5.12 -16.54 19.42
CA ILE A 788 3.75 -16.80 18.92
C ILE A 788 3.05 -15.46 18.67
N PRO A 789 3.31 -14.79 17.51
CA PRO A 789 2.67 -13.51 17.16
C PRO A 789 1.28 -13.68 16.55
N SER A 790 0.95 -14.87 16.04
CA SER A 790 -0.30 -15.16 15.34
C SER A 790 -1.55 -14.96 16.21
N ASP A 791 -2.63 -14.51 15.58
CA ASP A 791 -3.96 -14.47 16.15
C ASP A 791 -4.51 -15.88 16.46
N MET A 792 -5.28 -16.02 17.54
CA MET A 792 -5.83 -17.32 17.97
C MET A 792 -7.11 -17.71 17.21
N ALA A 793 -7.15 -18.91 16.63
CA ALA A 793 -8.35 -19.52 16.08
C ALA A 793 -9.10 -20.33 17.16
N ALA A 794 -10.29 -19.88 17.57
CA ALA A 794 -11.06 -20.53 18.64
C ALA A 794 -12.27 -21.33 18.13
N LEU A 795 -12.44 -22.54 18.66
CA LEU A 795 -13.49 -23.48 18.28
C LEU A 795 -14.32 -23.93 19.50
N ALA A 796 -15.65 -23.87 19.35
CA ALA A 796 -16.63 -24.46 20.25
C ALA A 796 -17.24 -25.69 19.57
N THR A 797 -16.85 -26.89 20.00
CA THR A 797 -17.18 -28.16 19.33
C THR A 797 -18.58 -28.67 19.66
N ASN A 798 -19.13 -28.26 20.80
CA ASN A 798 -20.41 -28.74 21.33
C ASN A 798 -21.55 -27.69 21.25
N SER A 799 -21.28 -26.53 20.65
CA SER A 799 -22.22 -25.40 20.51
C SER A 799 -22.79 -24.85 21.83
N ASP A 800 -22.12 -25.02 22.97
CA ASP A 800 -22.57 -24.45 24.25
C ASP A 800 -22.04 -23.04 24.54
N GLY A 801 -21.25 -22.49 23.62
CA GLY A 801 -20.68 -21.15 23.68
C GLY A 801 -19.36 -21.04 24.45
N ASN A 802 -18.80 -22.16 24.94
CA ASN A 802 -17.46 -22.22 25.50
C ASN A 802 -16.45 -22.70 24.44
N ILE A 803 -15.23 -22.22 24.56
CA ILE A 803 -14.11 -22.62 23.72
C ILE A 803 -13.57 -23.94 24.24
N ASP A 804 -13.58 -24.97 23.39
CA ASP A 804 -13.03 -26.29 23.68
C ASP A 804 -11.62 -26.47 23.12
N ARG A 805 -11.32 -25.75 22.03
CA ARG A 805 -10.06 -25.90 21.29
C ARG A 805 -9.59 -24.58 20.68
N LEU A 806 -8.27 -24.42 20.62
CA LEU A 806 -7.61 -23.33 19.92
C LEU A 806 -6.57 -23.86 18.92
N TYR A 807 -6.31 -23.08 17.88
CA TYR A 807 -5.19 -23.28 16.96
C TYR A 807 -4.43 -21.96 16.77
N VAL A 808 -3.12 -22.02 16.69
CA VAL A 808 -2.25 -20.85 16.50
C VAL A 808 -0.94 -21.29 15.83
N GLY A 809 -0.38 -20.44 14.96
CA GLY A 809 0.95 -20.63 14.38
C GLY A 809 2.02 -19.82 15.12
N ASP A 810 3.28 -20.23 15.05
CA ASP A 810 4.43 -19.50 15.60
C ASP A 810 5.45 -19.11 14.52
N THR A 811 6.50 -18.39 14.93
CA THR A 811 7.58 -17.96 14.03
C THR A 811 8.47 -19.10 13.55
N GLY A 812 8.49 -20.25 14.23
CA GLY A 812 9.23 -21.45 13.77
C GLY A 812 8.51 -22.26 12.68
N GLY A 813 7.29 -21.86 12.30
CA GLY A 813 6.46 -22.60 11.35
C GLY A 813 5.70 -23.76 11.99
N THR A 814 5.60 -23.79 13.32
CA THR A 814 4.82 -24.77 14.06
C THR A 814 3.37 -24.32 14.20
N ILE A 815 2.44 -25.25 13.99
CA ILE A 815 1.02 -25.06 14.28
C ILE A 815 0.69 -25.77 15.59
N TRP A 816 0.32 -24.99 16.59
CA TRP A 816 -0.09 -25.48 17.90
C TRP A 816 -1.60 -25.73 17.95
N ARG A 817 -1.97 -26.83 18.62
CA ARG A 817 -3.34 -27.10 19.04
C ARG A 817 -3.42 -27.09 20.56
N VAL A 818 -4.34 -26.31 21.09
CA VAL A 818 -4.66 -26.27 22.53
C VAL A 818 -6.01 -26.92 22.78
N ASP A 819 -6.09 -27.88 23.68
CA ASP A 819 -7.36 -28.48 24.12
C ASP A 819 -7.70 -28.01 25.54
N LEU A 820 -8.91 -27.47 25.69
CA LEU A 820 -9.47 -26.90 26.92
C LEU A 820 -10.71 -27.68 27.35
N PRO A 821 -10.61 -28.99 27.68
CA PRO A 821 -11.77 -29.80 28.02
C PRO A 821 -12.56 -29.21 29.19
N GLU A 822 -13.88 -29.28 29.10
CA GLU A 822 -14.75 -28.74 30.14
C GLU A 822 -14.75 -29.56 31.44
N GLY A 823 -14.94 -28.87 32.57
CA GLY A 823 -15.03 -29.47 33.89
C GLY A 823 -16.25 -28.97 34.68
N THR A 824 -16.83 -29.82 35.54
CA THR A 824 -17.83 -29.39 36.55
C THR A 824 -17.18 -28.93 37.86
N THR A 825 -15.92 -29.31 38.07
CA THR A 825 -14.97 -28.84 39.09
C THR A 825 -13.70 -28.39 38.39
N ASP A 826 -12.79 -27.68 39.09
CA ASP A 826 -11.49 -27.29 38.53
C ASP A 826 -10.78 -28.49 37.88
N ASN A 827 -10.65 -28.45 36.56
CA ASN A 827 -10.07 -29.50 35.74
C ASN A 827 -8.94 -28.98 34.83
N ARG A 828 -8.37 -27.79 35.10
CA ARG A 828 -7.31 -27.21 34.26
C ARG A 828 -6.05 -28.07 34.17
N ASN A 829 -5.83 -29.01 35.09
CA ASN A 829 -4.79 -30.03 34.97
C ASN A 829 -4.97 -30.95 33.74
N ASN A 830 -6.15 -30.96 33.13
CA ASN A 830 -6.45 -31.70 31.89
C ASN A 830 -6.31 -30.83 30.64
N TRP A 831 -5.98 -29.54 30.78
CA TRP A 831 -5.70 -28.67 29.65
C TRP A 831 -4.26 -28.90 29.19
N PHE A 832 -4.05 -28.97 27.88
CA PHE A 832 -2.75 -29.28 27.29
C PHE A 832 -2.60 -28.66 25.91
N VAL A 833 -1.34 -28.55 25.49
CA VAL A 833 -0.95 -28.20 24.13
C VAL A 833 -0.27 -29.39 23.46
N SER A 834 -0.57 -29.56 22.18
CA SER A 834 0.10 -30.49 21.28
C SER A 834 0.51 -29.78 20.01
N GLU A 835 1.68 -30.13 19.48
CA GLU A 835 2.07 -29.84 18.11
C GLU A 835 1.11 -30.54 17.13
N LEU A 836 0.52 -29.79 16.20
CA LEU A 836 -0.37 -30.32 15.17
C LEU A 836 0.38 -30.62 13.87
N ALA A 837 1.24 -29.70 13.48
CA ALA A 837 2.09 -29.77 12.31
C ALA A 837 3.29 -28.86 12.53
N ASN A 838 4.41 -29.20 11.90
CA ASN A 838 5.55 -28.34 11.73
C ASN A 838 5.78 -28.16 10.24
N LEU A 839 5.90 -26.92 9.77
CA LEU A 839 5.90 -26.55 8.34
C LEU A 839 6.96 -25.49 8.03
N GLY A 840 7.89 -25.26 8.96
CA GLY A 840 9.01 -24.33 8.81
C GLY A 840 10.28 -24.94 9.39
N ARG A 841 11.17 -24.09 9.90
CA ARG A 841 12.51 -24.44 10.38
C ARG A 841 12.54 -25.63 11.34
N ASP A 842 11.53 -25.74 12.20
CA ASP A 842 11.51 -26.76 13.25
C ASP A 842 10.99 -28.14 12.77
N ASP A 843 10.76 -28.34 11.46
CA ASP A 843 10.31 -29.62 10.89
C ASP A 843 11.37 -30.75 11.02
N ILE A 844 10.90 -32.00 10.95
CA ILE A 844 11.64 -33.24 11.25
C ILE A 844 12.86 -33.48 10.33
N ASP A 845 12.91 -32.82 9.18
CA ASP A 845 14.04 -32.86 8.26
C ASP A 845 14.67 -31.46 8.20
N ASP A 846 15.76 -31.27 8.95
CA ASP A 846 16.67 -30.10 8.97
C ASP A 846 16.73 -29.40 7.60
N HIS A 847 15.91 -28.36 7.43
CA HIS A 847 15.83 -27.52 6.23
C HIS A 847 16.18 -26.10 6.67
N ASP A 848 17.48 -25.86 6.88
CA ASP A 848 18.07 -24.55 7.17
C ASP A 848 17.67 -23.46 6.14
N ASP A 849 17.05 -23.84 5.02
CA ASP A 849 16.64 -22.95 3.93
C ASP A 849 15.12 -22.60 3.94
N GLU A 850 14.28 -23.17 4.85
CA GLU A 850 12.83 -22.92 4.90
C GLU A 850 12.35 -22.22 6.20
N ASP A 851 12.67 -20.92 6.35
CA ASP A 851 12.16 -20.08 7.45
C ASP A 851 10.72 -19.58 7.19
N ARG A 852 9.76 -20.51 7.27
CA ARG A 852 8.33 -20.17 7.15
C ARG A 852 7.76 -19.75 8.50
N ARG A 853 7.43 -18.46 8.62
CA ARG A 853 6.86 -17.85 9.83
C ARG A 853 5.35 -17.64 9.71
N PHE A 854 4.59 -17.90 10.79
CA PHE A 854 3.15 -17.66 10.80
C PHE A 854 2.76 -16.42 11.64
N PHE A 855 2.35 -15.35 10.97
CA PHE A 855 1.80 -14.13 11.61
C PHE A 855 0.28 -14.06 11.60
N HIS A 856 -0.37 -14.83 10.72
CA HIS A 856 -1.82 -14.79 10.55
C HIS A 856 -2.52 -15.95 11.24
N ARG A 857 -3.77 -15.72 11.61
CA ARG A 857 -4.64 -16.72 12.24
C ARG A 857 -4.86 -17.92 11.31
N PRO A 858 -4.74 -19.17 11.79
CA PRO A 858 -5.23 -20.33 11.07
C PRO A 858 -6.75 -20.26 10.84
N ASP A 859 -7.22 -20.54 9.63
CA ASP A 859 -8.65 -20.71 9.37
C ASP A 859 -9.04 -22.20 9.43
N PHE A 860 -10.17 -22.46 10.10
CA PHE A 860 -10.76 -23.79 10.21
C PHE A 860 -12.03 -23.84 9.37
N VAL A 861 -12.12 -24.80 8.44
CA VAL A 861 -13.22 -24.95 7.47
C VAL A 861 -13.98 -26.26 7.68
#